data_AF-A0A1R2CXX6-F1
#
_entry.id   AF-A0A1R2CXX6-F1
#
_cell.length_a   1.000
_cell.length_b   1.000
_cell.length_c   1.000
_cell.angle_alpha   90.00
_cell.angle_beta   90.00
_cell.angle_gamma   90.00
#
_symmetry.space_group_name_H-M   'P 1'
#
loop_
_entity.id
_entity.type
_entity.pdbx_description
1 polymer ?
#
loop_
_entity_poly.entity_id
_entity_poly.type
_entity_poly.pdbx_seq_one_letter_code
_entity_poly.pdbx_strand_id
1 'polypeptide(L)'
;MSWTIEDSIWIQIRLQCKIKLGYCSIGLRSTMTNCDMFAAITDGNSVTLTDYWARSHDTPKSDKNEGGTNDIFYDYGGVDLSGYIDVTFRRKLSTGDNFDQIINPDAKGNICWGYRDNRGGWTEHSDYGSAGFVWASSSATVFFKSSNGSKEDHGIAMSVAWGALAVIGIFVCRYFKYTAWWFYIHMIFLLAASLITIISSSEIYKDDGYNTKDITKDTNVHSRLGMVMSSLVIGECVFGFLTSYFKIFTKNVHAMTLITRAHKIVGYTLLICGLINCWKGWVLYGGRTSKALMILGFALAGVIFFVFECYQIFVRNGRRNPLVSKISCTKNEIPDKYKKMSHMKVMSMVREGKKLMFYDDLVLDVGHFCLSHPGGSFMISDCYGEDVGKYMVGCSSYGGNLLPYTHSLKAFSYLSNLAIGKIKYPRKYMLPIKEKPQHLMKFMLLFQKALNDHTFLSYFKSNNFKMSNSCSNLLWIGKHFMVCYKTKFKNVIRRYYSSIFVDINKWAYELGIANHLENIEDGLIKLIFKVYPGGLMTNYLNNLSTGDKIIFKGPLGPGLLLKSFEGNYLAFAGGTGLVPFLDLVYIAWKNLPEKSDFFLTMFVSFKTRKDGFALDILEKMQEVGEKWLKVYIITDESKDKEFLSDIIVETMKKEVTGAWICGPSGYNRHYADFLVKNGLDKNKIIVM
;
A
#
# COMPACT_ATOMS: atom_id res chain seq x y z
N MET A 1 -50.62 29.88 -7.54
CA MET A 1 -51.39 28.99 -8.43
C MET A 1 -52.53 28.40 -7.63
N SER A 2 -53.73 28.38 -8.20
CA SER A 2 -54.88 27.61 -7.71
C SER A 2 -55.45 26.78 -8.86
N TRP A 3 -56.19 25.72 -8.57
CA TRP A 3 -56.81 24.87 -9.57
C TRP A 3 -58.15 24.31 -9.09
N THR A 4 -58.96 23.88 -10.05
CA THR A 4 -60.22 23.17 -9.84
C THR A 4 -60.27 22.01 -10.84
N ILE A 5 -60.49 20.79 -10.35
CA ILE A 5 -60.78 19.65 -11.22
C ILE A 5 -62.27 19.72 -11.55
N GLU A 6 -62.61 19.99 -12.81
CA GLU A 6 -64.00 20.22 -13.23
C GLU A 6 -64.76 18.90 -13.34
N ASP A 7 -64.13 17.90 -13.96
CA ASP A 7 -64.68 16.56 -14.19
C ASP A 7 -63.55 15.52 -14.38
N SER A 8 -63.85 14.34 -14.94
CA SER A 8 -62.86 13.30 -15.22
C SER A 8 -61.96 13.59 -16.44
N ILE A 9 -62.14 14.74 -17.10
CA ILE A 9 -61.49 15.11 -18.36
C ILE A 9 -60.70 16.41 -18.20
N TRP A 10 -61.20 17.40 -17.46
CA TRP A 10 -60.67 18.77 -17.45
C TRP A 10 -60.19 19.25 -16.08
N ILE A 11 -59.11 20.03 -16.12
CA ILE A 11 -58.63 20.83 -15.00
C ILE A 11 -58.55 22.30 -15.40
N GLN A 12 -59.10 23.16 -14.54
CA GLN A 12 -58.98 24.61 -14.64
C GLN A 12 -57.85 25.08 -13.72
N ILE A 13 -56.92 25.87 -14.24
CA ILE A 13 -55.73 26.36 -13.53
C ILE A 13 -55.73 27.89 -13.59
N ARG A 14 -55.54 28.53 -12.44
CA ARG A 14 -55.33 29.96 -12.30
C ARG A 14 -53.91 30.26 -11.83
N LEU A 15 -53.17 31.00 -12.66
CA LEU A 15 -51.82 31.46 -12.37
C LEU A 15 -51.85 32.93 -11.96
N GLN A 16 -51.41 33.18 -10.72
CA GLN A 16 -51.24 34.51 -10.16
C GLN A 16 -49.77 34.72 -9.82
N CYS A 17 -49.13 35.67 -10.47
CA CYS A 17 -47.69 35.95 -10.34
C CYS A 17 -47.47 37.45 -10.21
N LYS A 18 -46.76 37.88 -9.16
CA LYS A 18 -46.41 39.30 -8.93
C LYS A 18 -45.29 39.76 -9.87
N ILE A 19 -45.57 39.78 -11.17
CA ILE A 19 -44.62 40.07 -12.25
C ILE A 19 -45.23 41.11 -13.16
N LYS A 20 -44.53 42.22 -13.37
CA LYS A 20 -45.02 43.33 -14.20
C LYS A 20 -44.54 43.26 -15.63
N LEU A 21 -43.31 42.77 -15.83
CA LEU A 21 -42.66 42.65 -17.13
C LEU A 21 -41.86 41.36 -17.12
N GLY A 22 -42.10 40.41 -18.04
CA GLY A 22 -41.37 39.14 -18.07
C GLY A 22 -42.32 37.94 -18.10
N TYR A 23 -42.10 36.92 -17.26
CA TYR A 23 -42.92 35.70 -17.28
C TYR A 23 -42.93 34.94 -15.96
N CYS A 24 -43.97 34.12 -15.76
CA CYS A 24 -43.93 32.98 -14.84
C CYS A 24 -44.32 31.68 -15.57
N SER A 25 -43.65 30.60 -15.23
CA SER A 25 -43.83 29.28 -15.85
C SER A 25 -43.92 28.19 -14.80
N ILE A 26 -44.69 27.16 -15.09
CA ILE A 26 -44.77 25.92 -14.32
C ILE A 26 -44.52 24.75 -15.26
N GLY A 27 -43.65 23.84 -14.83
CA GLY A 27 -43.43 22.55 -15.46
C GLY A 27 -43.93 21.41 -14.58
N LEU A 28 -44.43 20.35 -15.20
CA LEU A 28 -45.04 19.20 -14.52
C LEU A 28 -44.02 18.13 -14.07
N ARG A 29 -42.72 18.50 -13.95
CA ARG A 29 -41.65 17.66 -13.39
C ARG A 29 -40.77 18.44 -12.42
N SER A 30 -39.90 17.74 -11.70
CA SER A 30 -38.91 18.39 -10.82
C SER A 30 -37.74 19.09 -11.55
N THR A 31 -37.62 18.97 -12.88
CA THR A 31 -36.55 19.57 -13.70
C THR A 31 -37.09 19.96 -15.08
N MET A 32 -36.43 20.89 -15.77
CA MET A 32 -36.77 21.29 -17.14
C MET A 32 -36.45 20.22 -18.19
N THR A 33 -35.63 19.20 -17.88
CA THR A 33 -35.28 18.17 -18.87
C THR A 33 -36.46 17.22 -19.14
N ASN A 34 -36.91 17.15 -20.40
CA ASN A 34 -38.08 16.40 -20.87
C ASN A 34 -39.36 16.75 -20.08
N CYS A 35 -39.62 18.05 -19.93
CA CYS A 35 -40.68 18.60 -19.11
C CYS A 35 -41.75 19.27 -19.96
N ASP A 36 -43.00 18.91 -19.68
CA ASP A 36 -44.21 19.60 -20.12
C ASP A 36 -44.36 20.85 -19.25
N MET A 37 -44.48 22.02 -19.90
CA MET A 37 -44.44 23.32 -19.26
C MET A 37 -45.44 24.27 -19.88
N PHE A 38 -46.10 25.06 -19.04
CA PHE A 38 -46.89 26.20 -19.48
C PHE A 38 -46.36 27.49 -18.88
N ALA A 39 -46.34 28.55 -19.68
CA ALA A 39 -45.83 29.84 -19.26
C ALA A 39 -46.73 31.00 -19.67
N ALA A 40 -46.90 31.92 -18.74
CA ALA A 40 -47.57 33.19 -18.95
C ALA A 40 -46.51 34.30 -19.06
N ILE A 41 -46.44 34.93 -20.23
CA ILE A 41 -45.46 35.97 -20.57
C ILE A 41 -46.21 37.31 -20.68
N THR A 42 -45.75 38.35 -19.97
CA THR A 42 -46.34 39.69 -19.97
C THR A 42 -45.37 40.74 -20.52
N ASP A 43 -45.88 41.62 -21.37
CA ASP A 43 -45.20 42.85 -21.82
C ASP A 43 -45.62 44.10 -21.01
N GLY A 44 -46.45 43.90 -19.98
CA GLY A 44 -47.02 44.93 -19.13
C GLY A 44 -48.42 45.40 -19.55
N ASN A 45 -48.85 45.08 -20.77
CA ASN A 45 -50.18 45.42 -21.29
C ASN A 45 -51.04 44.18 -21.55
N SER A 46 -50.42 43.07 -21.95
CA SER A 46 -51.08 41.83 -22.31
C SER A 46 -50.31 40.62 -21.78
N VAL A 47 -51.02 39.51 -21.55
CA VAL A 47 -50.41 38.21 -21.19
C VAL A 47 -50.60 37.24 -22.34
N THR A 48 -49.49 36.68 -22.81
CA THR A 48 -49.48 35.54 -23.74
C THR A 48 -49.25 34.27 -22.95
N LEU A 49 -50.20 33.33 -23.03
CA LEU A 49 -50.08 32.00 -22.46
C LEU A 49 -49.64 31.03 -23.55
N THR A 50 -48.60 30.23 -23.27
CA THR A 50 -48.04 29.32 -24.27
C THR A 50 -47.64 27.99 -23.63
N ASP A 51 -47.90 26.93 -24.39
CA ASP A 51 -47.55 25.55 -24.09
C ASP A 51 -46.15 25.23 -24.63
N TYR A 52 -45.31 24.60 -23.82
CA TYR A 52 -43.90 24.37 -24.07
C TYR A 52 -43.48 22.95 -23.72
N TRP A 53 -42.56 22.42 -24.52
CA TRP A 53 -41.82 21.23 -24.17
C TRP A 53 -40.33 21.54 -24.03
N ALA A 54 -39.80 21.27 -22.84
CA ALA A 54 -38.40 21.49 -22.53
C ALA A 54 -37.63 20.18 -22.66
N ARG A 55 -36.65 20.10 -23.58
CA ARG A 55 -35.78 18.92 -23.75
C ARG A 55 -34.57 18.90 -22.81
N SER A 56 -34.16 20.07 -22.33
CA SER A 56 -32.99 20.29 -21.48
C SER A 56 -33.21 21.52 -20.59
N HIS A 57 -32.15 22.01 -19.94
CA HIS A 57 -32.15 23.28 -19.22
C HIS A 57 -31.94 24.50 -20.14
N ASP A 58 -31.90 24.31 -21.46
CA ASP A 58 -31.87 25.42 -22.43
C ASP A 58 -33.28 26.01 -22.62
N THR A 59 -33.39 27.16 -23.30
CA THR A 59 -34.67 27.82 -23.55
C THR A 59 -35.65 26.87 -24.28
N PRO A 60 -36.82 26.55 -23.68
CA PRO A 60 -37.79 25.63 -24.29
C PRO A 60 -38.43 26.21 -25.55
N LYS A 61 -38.76 25.33 -26.50
CA LYS A 61 -39.61 25.69 -27.65
C LYS A 61 -41.07 25.39 -27.32
N SER A 62 -41.97 26.12 -27.97
CA SER A 62 -43.41 25.84 -27.82
C SER A 62 -43.71 24.42 -28.29
N ASP A 63 -44.70 23.77 -27.70
CA ASP A 63 -44.98 22.36 -27.95
C ASP A 63 -45.30 22.05 -29.43
N LYS A 64 -46.09 22.91 -30.06
CA LYS A 64 -46.33 22.93 -31.51
C LYS A 64 -45.05 22.91 -32.37
N ASN A 65 -43.97 23.55 -31.91
CA ASN A 65 -42.70 23.59 -32.63
C ASN A 65 -41.82 22.36 -32.34
N GLU A 66 -42.13 21.59 -31.30
CA GLU A 66 -41.52 20.30 -30.97
C GLU A 66 -42.23 19.11 -31.66
N GLY A 67 -43.41 19.36 -32.22
CA GLY A 67 -44.21 18.40 -32.98
C GLY A 67 -45.50 17.97 -32.29
N GLY A 68 -45.82 18.58 -31.14
CA GLY A 68 -47.07 18.38 -30.40
C GLY A 68 -48.21 19.31 -30.84
N THR A 69 -49.24 19.38 -30.02
CA THR A 69 -50.39 20.26 -30.14
C THR A 69 -50.26 21.44 -29.16
N ASN A 70 -51.31 22.24 -29.03
CA ASN A 70 -51.36 23.27 -28.00
C ASN A 70 -52.59 22.94 -27.19
N ASP A 71 -52.38 22.43 -25.98
CA ASP A 71 -53.43 21.78 -25.20
C ASP A 71 -53.97 22.67 -24.09
N ILE A 72 -53.59 23.95 -24.16
CA ILE A 72 -54.01 25.01 -23.26
C ILE A 72 -55.15 25.82 -23.88
N PHE A 73 -56.29 25.82 -23.21
CA PHE A 73 -57.47 26.59 -23.58
C PHE A 73 -57.60 27.79 -22.66
N TYR A 74 -57.29 28.97 -23.17
CA TYR A 74 -57.49 30.22 -22.43
C TYR A 74 -58.96 30.37 -22.00
N ASP A 75 -59.18 30.78 -20.75
CA ASP A 75 -60.52 30.99 -20.19
C ASP A 75 -60.80 32.49 -19.99
N TYR A 76 -60.15 33.12 -19.01
CA TYR A 76 -60.22 34.57 -18.76
C TYR A 76 -59.00 35.08 -17.96
N GLY A 77 -58.80 36.39 -17.91
CA GLY A 77 -57.72 37.03 -17.16
C GLY A 77 -56.77 37.85 -18.02
N GLY A 78 -55.50 37.95 -17.60
CA GLY A 78 -54.45 38.72 -18.27
C GLY A 78 -53.60 39.47 -17.26
N VAL A 79 -53.58 40.80 -17.37
CA VAL A 79 -52.91 41.71 -16.43
C VAL A 79 -53.96 42.27 -15.45
N ASP A 80 -53.72 42.12 -14.14
CA ASP A 80 -54.61 42.64 -13.11
C ASP A 80 -54.47 44.18 -12.93
N LEU A 81 -55.31 44.78 -12.07
CA LEU A 81 -55.28 46.22 -11.78
C LEU A 81 -53.94 46.71 -11.19
N SER A 82 -53.12 45.82 -10.64
CA SER A 82 -51.79 46.12 -10.09
C SER A 82 -50.66 45.92 -11.09
N GLY A 83 -50.97 45.49 -12.32
CA GLY A 83 -50.01 45.18 -13.36
C GLY A 83 -49.42 43.77 -13.28
N TYR A 84 -50.01 42.86 -12.51
CA TYR A 84 -49.52 41.50 -12.32
C TYR A 84 -50.21 40.48 -13.23
N ILE A 85 -49.54 39.35 -13.48
CA ILE A 85 -50.13 38.24 -14.22
C ILE A 85 -51.22 37.58 -13.35
N ASP A 86 -52.45 37.56 -13.83
CA ASP A 86 -53.57 36.79 -13.29
C ASP A 86 -54.37 36.17 -14.44
N VAL A 87 -54.02 34.93 -14.82
CA VAL A 87 -54.62 34.24 -15.96
C VAL A 87 -55.20 32.89 -15.55
N THR A 88 -56.40 32.60 -16.05
CA THR A 88 -57.09 31.32 -15.89
C THR A 88 -57.21 30.64 -17.24
N PHE A 89 -56.91 29.34 -17.26
CA PHE A 89 -57.01 28.49 -18.46
C PHE A 89 -57.40 27.07 -18.08
N ARG A 90 -57.78 26.27 -19.08
CA ARG A 90 -58.15 24.86 -18.95
C ARG A 90 -57.19 23.97 -19.74
N ARG A 91 -56.92 22.78 -19.21
CA ARG A 91 -56.14 21.71 -19.85
C ARG A 91 -56.82 20.38 -19.58
N LYS A 92 -56.72 19.42 -20.50
CA LYS A 92 -57.20 18.06 -20.22
C LYS A 92 -56.29 17.35 -19.21
N LEU A 93 -56.84 16.48 -18.39
CA LEU A 93 -56.06 15.60 -17.51
C LEU A 93 -55.17 14.64 -18.30
N SER A 94 -55.65 14.18 -19.46
CA SER A 94 -54.89 13.41 -20.44
C SER A 94 -55.17 13.98 -21.83
N THR A 95 -54.15 14.52 -22.49
CA THR A 95 -54.27 15.18 -23.80
C THR A 95 -54.11 14.19 -24.96
N GLY A 96 -53.31 13.13 -24.74
CA GLY A 96 -52.95 12.16 -25.78
C GLY A 96 -51.75 12.58 -26.63
N ASP A 97 -51.14 13.73 -26.31
CA ASP A 97 -49.88 14.18 -26.91
C ASP A 97 -48.67 13.46 -26.27
N ASN A 98 -47.65 13.17 -27.08
CA ASN A 98 -46.36 12.63 -26.64
C ASN A 98 -45.50 13.64 -25.87
N PHE A 99 -45.80 14.94 -25.97
CA PHE A 99 -45.11 16.03 -25.29
C PHE A 99 -45.88 16.57 -24.09
N ASP A 100 -46.94 15.87 -23.68
CA ASP A 100 -47.72 16.21 -22.50
C ASP A 100 -47.62 15.15 -21.41
N GLN A 101 -47.68 15.61 -20.17
CA GLN A 101 -47.83 14.73 -19.01
C GLN A 101 -49.28 14.61 -18.56
N ILE A 102 -49.68 13.35 -18.36
CA ILE A 102 -50.96 13.01 -17.75
C ILE A 102 -50.98 13.53 -16.31
N ILE A 103 -51.95 14.37 -16.00
CA ILE A 103 -52.25 14.81 -14.65
C ILE A 103 -53.13 13.76 -14.00
N ASN A 104 -52.61 13.09 -12.98
CA ASN A 104 -53.36 12.16 -12.14
C ASN A 104 -53.78 12.87 -10.85
N PRO A 105 -55.08 13.19 -10.66
CA PRO A 105 -55.57 13.76 -9.42
C PRO A 105 -55.20 12.93 -8.19
N ASP A 106 -54.93 13.61 -7.08
CA ASP A 106 -54.58 13.03 -5.77
C ASP A 106 -53.30 12.18 -5.73
N ALA A 107 -52.60 12.02 -6.86
CA ALA A 107 -51.29 11.39 -6.92
C ALA A 107 -50.18 12.39 -6.57
N LYS A 108 -49.20 11.94 -5.78
CA LYS A 108 -47.98 12.71 -5.52
C LYS A 108 -47.15 12.81 -6.81
N GLY A 109 -46.97 14.03 -7.28
CA GLY A 109 -46.09 14.39 -8.39
C GLY A 109 -45.05 15.43 -7.97
N ASN A 110 -44.37 15.99 -8.96
CA ASN A 110 -43.43 17.08 -8.77
C ASN A 110 -43.72 18.17 -9.79
N ILE A 111 -43.52 19.42 -9.40
CA ILE A 111 -43.51 20.56 -10.32
C ILE A 111 -42.17 21.27 -10.25
N CYS A 112 -41.85 21.99 -11.31
CA CYS A 112 -40.82 23.01 -11.34
C CYS A 112 -41.49 24.33 -11.69
N TRP A 113 -40.93 25.42 -11.22
CA TRP A 113 -41.41 26.75 -11.53
C TRP A 113 -40.22 27.67 -11.80
N GLY A 114 -40.45 28.70 -12.58
CA GLY A 114 -39.45 29.70 -12.91
C GLY A 114 -40.14 31.00 -13.23
N TYR A 115 -39.49 32.10 -12.87
CA TYR A 115 -39.99 33.42 -13.24
C TYR A 115 -38.88 34.41 -13.53
N ARG A 116 -39.26 35.46 -14.25
CA ARG A 116 -38.44 36.63 -14.53
C ARG A 116 -39.28 37.88 -14.46
N ASP A 117 -38.82 38.89 -13.72
CA ASP A 117 -39.47 40.20 -13.60
C ASP A 117 -38.59 41.31 -14.21
N ASN A 118 -38.35 41.23 -15.53
CA ASN A 118 -37.73 42.28 -16.33
C ASN A 118 -38.16 42.23 -17.81
N ARG A 119 -37.74 43.22 -18.61
CA ARG A 119 -38.06 43.33 -20.05
C ARG A 119 -37.41 42.27 -20.96
N GLY A 120 -36.66 41.32 -20.41
CA GLY A 120 -35.96 40.31 -21.20
C GLY A 120 -36.83 39.17 -21.73
N GLY A 121 -38.13 39.15 -21.45
CA GLY A 121 -39.07 38.17 -22.00
C GLY A 121 -38.68 36.71 -21.70
N TRP A 122 -38.88 35.81 -22.67
CA TRP A 122 -38.61 34.37 -22.59
C TRP A 122 -37.11 34.04 -22.67
N THR A 123 -36.38 34.41 -21.63
CA THR A 123 -34.93 34.16 -21.45
C THR A 123 -34.69 33.53 -20.07
N GLU A 124 -33.43 33.27 -19.69
CA GLU A 124 -33.09 32.62 -18.41
C GLU A 124 -33.79 33.27 -17.20
N HIS A 125 -34.49 32.46 -16.41
CA HIS A 125 -35.27 32.90 -15.24
C HIS A 125 -34.37 33.63 -14.22
N SER A 126 -34.93 34.60 -13.50
CA SER A 126 -34.22 35.26 -12.39
C SER A 126 -34.25 34.42 -11.11
N ASP A 127 -35.30 33.62 -10.94
CA ASP A 127 -35.48 32.74 -9.79
C ASP A 127 -36.36 31.56 -10.22
N TYR A 128 -36.13 30.42 -9.58
CA TYR A 128 -36.70 29.14 -9.98
C TYR A 128 -36.72 28.17 -8.81
N GLY A 129 -37.49 27.11 -8.98
CA GLY A 129 -37.61 26.10 -7.95
C GLY A 129 -38.25 24.82 -8.44
N SER A 130 -38.28 23.86 -7.52
CA SER A 130 -39.08 22.66 -7.67
C SER A 130 -39.82 22.39 -6.37
N ALA A 131 -40.90 21.62 -6.47
CA ALA A 131 -41.66 21.21 -5.30
C ALA A 131 -42.30 19.84 -5.54
N GLY A 132 -42.35 19.03 -4.48
CA GLY A 132 -43.29 17.93 -4.41
C GLY A 132 -44.71 18.50 -4.32
N PHE A 133 -45.62 18.00 -5.15
CA PHE A 133 -46.91 18.63 -5.39
C PHE A 133 -48.00 17.60 -5.68
N VAL A 134 -49.24 17.86 -5.26
CA VAL A 134 -50.42 17.05 -5.58
C VAL A 134 -51.50 17.93 -6.19
N TRP A 135 -52.00 17.53 -7.36
CA TRP A 135 -53.24 18.06 -7.94
C TRP A 135 -54.43 17.51 -7.13
N ALA A 136 -54.66 18.10 -5.96
CA ALA A 136 -55.62 17.60 -4.99
C ALA A 136 -57.07 17.88 -5.42
N SER A 137 -57.93 16.88 -5.29
CA SER A 137 -59.39 17.00 -5.48
C SER A 137 -60.11 17.49 -4.21
N SER A 138 -59.46 17.38 -3.05
CA SER A 138 -59.99 17.81 -1.76
C SER A 138 -58.90 18.42 -0.88
N SER A 139 -59.30 19.20 0.15
CA SER A 139 -58.34 19.81 1.09
C SER A 139 -57.52 18.78 1.89
N ALA A 140 -57.99 17.53 2.03
CA ALA A 140 -57.32 16.47 2.76
C ALA A 140 -56.11 15.88 2.00
N THR A 141 -56.06 16.03 0.67
CA THR A 141 -55.00 15.47 -0.19
C THR A 141 -54.00 16.53 -0.67
N VAL A 142 -54.16 17.79 -0.25
CA VAL A 142 -53.26 18.90 -0.59
C VAL A 142 -51.85 18.63 -0.05
N PHE A 143 -50.86 18.70 -0.94
CA PHE A 143 -49.45 18.57 -0.59
C PHE A 143 -48.62 19.55 -1.44
N PHE A 144 -47.80 20.35 -0.76
CA PHE A 144 -46.78 21.19 -1.39
C PHE A 144 -45.54 21.22 -0.48
N LYS A 145 -44.39 20.82 -1.02
CA LYS A 145 -43.09 20.92 -0.34
C LYS A 145 -42.04 21.43 -1.33
N SER A 146 -41.63 22.69 -1.20
CA SER A 146 -40.54 23.27 -2.00
C SER A 146 -39.22 22.55 -1.71
N SER A 147 -38.45 22.30 -2.77
CA SER A 147 -37.14 21.62 -2.76
C SER A 147 -36.03 22.50 -3.35
N ASN A 148 -36.14 23.82 -3.21
CA ASN A 148 -35.13 24.74 -3.77
C ASN A 148 -33.73 24.43 -3.21
N GLY A 149 -32.78 24.13 -4.10
CA GLY A 149 -31.36 23.94 -3.78
C GLY A 149 -30.90 22.51 -3.47
N SER A 150 -31.77 21.60 -3.00
CA SER A 150 -31.29 20.32 -2.42
C SER A 150 -30.52 19.43 -3.41
N LYS A 151 -30.92 19.42 -4.69
CA LYS A 151 -30.25 18.62 -5.75
C LYS A 151 -28.92 19.22 -6.21
N GLU A 152 -28.83 20.55 -6.24
CA GLU A 152 -27.57 21.24 -6.56
C GLU A 152 -26.59 21.10 -5.40
N ASP A 153 -27.05 21.30 -4.16
CA ASP A 153 -26.26 21.09 -2.94
C ASP A 153 -25.76 19.64 -2.85
N HIS A 154 -26.62 18.66 -3.18
CA HIS A 154 -26.21 17.26 -3.32
C HIS A 154 -25.11 17.09 -4.38
N GLY A 155 -25.27 17.70 -5.56
CA GLY A 155 -24.26 17.69 -6.62
C GLY A 155 -22.92 18.26 -6.17
N ILE A 156 -22.92 19.41 -5.47
CA ILE A 156 -21.71 20.05 -4.92
C ILE A 156 -21.08 19.15 -3.85
N ALA A 157 -21.87 18.66 -2.89
CA ALA A 157 -21.41 17.79 -1.82
C ALA A 157 -20.77 16.51 -2.36
N MET A 158 -21.39 15.87 -3.38
CA MET A 158 -20.84 14.68 -4.02
C MET A 158 -19.56 14.98 -4.80
N SER A 159 -19.48 16.15 -5.43
CA SER A 159 -18.28 16.60 -6.14
C SER A 159 -17.10 16.79 -5.19
N VAL A 160 -17.33 17.38 -4.00
CA VAL A 160 -16.32 17.52 -2.96
C VAL A 160 -15.91 16.15 -2.41
N ALA A 161 -16.88 15.28 -2.09
CA ALA A 161 -16.61 13.95 -1.54
C ALA A 161 -15.79 13.07 -2.50
N TRP A 162 -16.22 12.93 -3.75
CA TRP A 162 -15.62 11.99 -4.70
C TRP A 162 -14.54 12.61 -5.59
N GLY A 163 -14.68 13.88 -5.97
CA GLY A 163 -13.74 14.60 -6.84
C GLY A 163 -12.53 15.17 -6.10
N ALA A 164 -12.65 15.44 -4.79
CA ALA A 164 -11.55 16.00 -3.99
C ALA A 164 -11.15 15.08 -2.82
N LEU A 165 -12.04 14.82 -1.86
CA LEU A 165 -11.67 14.12 -0.63
C LEU A 165 -11.20 12.68 -0.90
N ALA A 166 -11.98 11.91 -1.67
CA ALA A 166 -11.62 10.54 -2.02
C ALA A 166 -10.32 10.47 -2.84
N VAL A 167 -10.15 11.39 -3.79
CA VAL A 167 -8.95 11.54 -4.61
C VAL A 167 -7.72 11.79 -3.73
N ILE A 168 -7.79 12.72 -2.78
CA ILE A 168 -6.69 13.03 -1.85
C ILE A 168 -6.37 11.83 -0.95
N GLY A 169 -7.39 11.21 -0.36
CA GLY A 169 -7.22 10.04 0.51
C GLY A 169 -6.54 8.86 -0.20
N ILE A 170 -6.88 8.62 -1.47
CA ILE A 170 -6.28 7.56 -2.28
C ILE A 170 -4.87 7.94 -2.74
N PHE A 171 -4.66 9.19 -3.16
CA PHE A 171 -3.36 9.72 -3.58
C PHE A 171 -2.31 9.55 -2.47
N VAL A 172 -2.66 9.95 -1.25
CA VAL A 172 -1.78 9.83 -0.08
C VAL A 172 -1.46 8.37 0.24
N CYS A 173 -2.46 7.50 0.26
CA CYS A 173 -2.26 6.06 0.43
C CYS A 173 -1.39 5.46 -0.69
N ARG A 174 -1.43 5.96 -1.92
CA ARG A 174 -0.65 5.41 -3.03
C ARG A 174 0.83 5.76 -2.96
N TYR A 175 1.15 6.96 -2.50
CA TYR A 175 2.49 7.54 -2.66
C TYR A 175 3.24 7.78 -1.35
N PHE A 176 2.56 7.87 -0.21
CA PHE A 176 3.15 8.26 1.07
C PHE A 176 3.06 7.19 2.17
N LYS A 177 2.87 5.91 1.82
CA LYS A 177 2.81 4.78 2.80
C LYS A 177 4.00 4.66 3.76
N TYR A 178 5.11 5.33 3.49
CA TYR A 178 6.28 5.33 4.36
C TYR A 178 6.21 6.36 5.50
N THR A 179 5.23 7.26 5.50
CA THR A 179 5.07 8.28 6.55
C THR A 179 4.13 7.80 7.67
N ALA A 180 4.09 8.49 8.80
CA ALA A 180 3.12 8.19 9.86
C ALA A 180 1.71 8.75 9.53
N TRP A 181 1.67 9.89 8.84
CA TRP A 181 0.44 10.66 8.64
C TRP A 181 -0.46 10.14 7.51
N TRP A 182 0.05 9.31 6.58
CA TRP A 182 -0.75 8.87 5.43
C TRP A 182 -2.02 8.13 5.87
N PHE A 183 -1.92 7.35 6.95
CA PHE A 183 -3.02 6.55 7.47
C PHE A 183 -4.16 7.46 7.95
N TYR A 184 -3.83 8.51 8.69
CA TYR A 184 -4.82 9.48 9.19
C TYR A 184 -5.46 10.26 8.05
N ILE A 185 -4.70 10.74 7.08
CA ILE A 185 -5.28 11.45 5.93
C ILE A 185 -6.19 10.53 5.13
N HIS A 186 -5.74 9.30 4.85
CA HIS A 186 -6.56 8.31 4.14
C HIS A 186 -7.87 8.01 4.87
N MET A 187 -7.79 7.76 6.18
CA MET A 187 -8.96 7.44 7.00
C MET A 187 -9.91 8.64 7.13
N ILE A 188 -9.41 9.81 7.52
CA ILE A 188 -10.24 11.01 7.78
C ILE A 188 -10.95 11.47 6.50
N PHE A 189 -10.23 11.57 5.38
CA PHE A 189 -10.80 12.08 4.14
C PHE A 189 -11.83 11.11 3.55
N LEU A 190 -11.55 9.80 3.59
CA LEU A 190 -12.50 8.81 3.11
C LEU A 190 -13.69 8.66 4.04
N LEU A 191 -13.51 8.74 5.36
CA LEU A 191 -14.63 8.74 6.30
C LEU A 191 -15.51 9.98 6.10
N ALA A 192 -14.92 11.16 5.88
CA ALA A 192 -15.67 12.37 5.56
C ALA A 192 -16.44 12.23 4.24
N ALA A 193 -15.80 11.74 3.18
CA ALA A 193 -16.47 11.47 1.90
C ALA A 193 -17.63 10.46 2.07
N SER A 194 -17.43 9.42 2.88
CA SER A 194 -18.44 8.42 3.22
C SER A 194 -19.64 9.03 3.93
N LEU A 195 -19.40 9.84 4.97
CA LEU A 195 -20.46 10.51 5.73
C LEU A 195 -21.24 11.50 4.86
N ILE A 196 -20.55 12.31 4.07
CA ILE A 196 -21.19 13.24 3.11
C ILE A 196 -22.08 12.45 2.14
N THR A 197 -21.59 11.32 1.61
CA THR A 197 -22.36 10.44 0.72
C THR A 197 -23.64 9.94 1.39
N ILE A 198 -23.55 9.43 2.61
CA ILE A 198 -24.70 8.87 3.34
C ILE A 198 -25.71 9.97 3.69
N ILE A 199 -25.27 11.08 4.26
CA ILE A 199 -26.14 12.18 4.72
C ILE A 199 -26.88 12.79 3.53
N SER A 200 -26.12 13.24 2.52
CA SER A 200 -26.71 13.94 1.38
C SER A 200 -27.60 13.02 0.54
N SER A 201 -27.24 11.73 0.36
CA SER A 201 -28.13 10.79 -0.33
C SER A 201 -29.40 10.50 0.48
N SER A 202 -29.33 10.49 1.82
CA SER A 202 -30.49 10.28 2.68
C SER A 202 -31.45 11.47 2.67
N GLU A 203 -30.93 12.69 2.55
CA GLU A 203 -31.73 13.92 2.42
C GLU A 203 -32.49 13.92 1.10
N ILE A 204 -31.81 13.64 -0.03
CA ILE A 204 -32.46 13.52 -1.34
C ILE A 204 -33.51 12.41 -1.34
N TYR A 205 -33.22 11.26 -0.73
CA TYR A 205 -34.19 10.17 -0.63
C TYR A 205 -35.47 10.57 0.13
N LYS A 206 -35.34 11.37 1.20
CA LYS A 206 -36.48 11.90 1.94
C LYS A 206 -37.27 12.95 1.16
N ASP A 207 -36.58 13.77 0.37
CA ASP A 207 -37.21 14.84 -0.40
C ASP A 207 -37.96 14.32 -1.63
N ASP A 208 -37.42 13.32 -2.33
CA ASP A 208 -37.99 12.88 -3.61
C ASP A 208 -39.22 11.95 -3.48
N GLY A 209 -39.50 11.36 -2.30
CA GLY A 209 -40.77 10.66 -1.99
C GLY A 209 -41.30 9.71 -3.07
N TYR A 210 -40.43 8.98 -3.77
CA TYR A 210 -40.67 8.44 -5.12
C TYR A 210 -41.93 7.56 -5.31
N ASN A 211 -42.74 7.89 -6.32
CA ASN A 211 -43.55 6.92 -7.07
C ASN A 211 -42.77 6.55 -8.36
N THR A 212 -42.47 5.27 -8.58
CA THR A 212 -41.48 4.83 -9.59
C THR A 212 -41.96 4.91 -11.04
N LYS A 213 -43.21 5.31 -11.29
CA LYS A 213 -43.84 5.23 -12.62
C LYS A 213 -43.45 6.38 -13.56
N ASP A 214 -43.07 7.55 -13.06
CA ASP A 214 -42.88 8.76 -13.88
C ASP A 214 -41.41 9.23 -13.99
N ILE A 215 -40.45 8.42 -13.52
CA ILE A 215 -39.01 8.78 -13.50
C ILE A 215 -38.37 8.47 -14.86
N THR A 216 -37.63 9.42 -15.42
CA THR A 216 -36.84 9.19 -16.64
C THR A 216 -35.80 8.09 -16.43
N LYS A 217 -35.45 7.37 -17.50
CA LYS A 217 -34.46 6.28 -17.43
C LYS A 217 -33.12 6.75 -16.84
N ASP A 218 -32.66 7.94 -17.22
CA ASP A 218 -31.37 8.46 -16.78
C ASP A 218 -31.38 8.87 -15.30
N THR A 219 -32.46 9.51 -14.82
CA THR A 219 -32.63 9.82 -13.41
C THR A 219 -32.71 8.55 -12.56
N ASN A 220 -33.40 7.52 -13.05
CA ASN A 220 -33.49 6.23 -12.37
C ASN A 220 -32.10 5.58 -12.24
N VAL A 221 -31.32 5.51 -13.32
CA VAL A 221 -29.97 4.95 -13.29
C VAL A 221 -29.06 5.70 -12.31
N HIS A 222 -29.08 7.04 -12.31
CA HIS A 222 -28.30 7.86 -11.38
C HIS A 222 -28.67 7.60 -9.91
N SER A 223 -29.97 7.61 -9.61
CA SER A 223 -30.49 7.38 -8.25
C SER A 223 -30.16 5.96 -7.74
N ARG A 224 -30.37 4.93 -8.57
CA ARG A 224 -30.09 3.53 -8.19
C ARG A 224 -28.59 3.29 -7.98
N LEU A 225 -27.74 3.85 -8.85
CA LEU A 225 -26.29 3.78 -8.66
C LEU A 225 -25.87 4.46 -7.35
N GLY A 226 -26.42 5.65 -7.04
CA GLY A 226 -26.16 6.36 -5.79
C GLY A 226 -26.56 5.59 -4.53
N MET A 227 -27.70 4.90 -4.56
CA MET A 227 -28.13 4.04 -3.43
C MET A 227 -27.22 2.83 -3.24
N VAL A 228 -26.85 2.13 -4.33
CA VAL A 228 -25.90 1.01 -4.26
C VAL A 228 -24.56 1.48 -3.70
N MET A 229 -24.08 2.63 -4.15
CA MET A 229 -22.86 3.24 -3.62
C MET A 229 -22.95 3.57 -2.13
N SER A 230 -24.07 4.15 -1.68
CA SER A 230 -24.30 4.46 -0.26
C SER A 230 -24.17 3.22 0.63
N SER A 231 -24.69 2.07 0.18
CA SER A 231 -24.52 0.80 0.89
C SER A 231 -23.07 0.28 0.86
N LEU A 232 -22.41 0.35 -0.31
CA LEU A 232 -21.03 -0.11 -0.46
C LEU A 232 -20.02 0.71 0.36
N VAL A 233 -20.27 2.01 0.52
CA VAL A 233 -19.46 2.91 1.36
C VAL A 233 -19.43 2.47 2.82
N ILE A 234 -20.56 1.98 3.36
CA ILE A 234 -20.62 1.41 4.72
C ILE A 234 -19.75 0.15 4.79
N GLY A 235 -19.89 -0.75 3.81
CA GLY A 235 -19.07 -1.96 3.72
C GLY A 235 -17.57 -1.65 3.61
N GLU A 236 -17.20 -0.60 2.88
CA GLU A 236 -15.82 -0.16 2.74
C GLU A 236 -15.23 0.40 4.04
N CYS A 237 -16.03 1.10 4.85
CA CYS A 237 -15.61 1.52 6.19
C CYS A 237 -15.34 0.30 7.09
N VAL A 238 -16.20 -0.72 7.02
CA VAL A 238 -16.02 -1.99 7.73
C VAL A 238 -14.75 -2.70 7.24
N PHE A 239 -14.53 -2.81 5.93
CA PHE A 239 -13.31 -3.40 5.37
C PHE A 239 -12.05 -2.63 5.73
N GLY A 240 -12.11 -1.30 5.82
CA GLY A 240 -11.01 -0.45 6.27
C GLY A 240 -10.63 -0.73 7.73
N PHE A 241 -11.63 -0.86 8.60
CA PHE A 241 -11.45 -1.26 10.00
C PHE A 241 -10.88 -2.68 10.11
N LEU A 242 -11.50 -3.66 9.43
CA LEU A 242 -11.04 -5.04 9.42
C LEU A 242 -9.60 -5.18 8.89
N THR A 243 -9.26 -4.45 7.82
CA THR A 243 -7.89 -4.44 7.29
C THR A 243 -6.89 -3.99 8.34
N SER A 244 -7.23 -2.94 9.09
CA SER A 244 -6.39 -2.42 10.18
C SER A 244 -6.29 -3.40 11.34
N TYR A 245 -7.42 -3.98 11.77
CA TYR A 245 -7.47 -5.00 12.82
C TYR A 245 -6.60 -6.21 12.47
N PHE A 246 -6.78 -6.78 11.28
CA PHE A 246 -6.05 -7.97 10.86
C PHE A 246 -4.53 -7.69 10.77
N LYS A 247 -4.12 -6.54 10.25
CA LYS A 247 -2.70 -6.19 10.20
C LYS A 247 -2.02 -6.07 11.56
N ILE A 248 -2.78 -5.68 12.59
CA ILE A 248 -2.25 -5.46 13.93
C ILE A 248 -2.27 -6.76 14.74
N PHE A 249 -3.38 -7.50 14.67
CA PHE A 249 -3.69 -8.55 15.64
C PHE A 249 -3.62 -9.98 15.09
N THR A 250 -3.49 -10.20 13.77
CA THR A 250 -3.37 -11.55 13.22
C THR A 250 -2.01 -11.84 12.61
N LYS A 251 -1.55 -13.09 12.78
CA LYS A 251 -0.44 -13.67 12.03
C LYS A 251 -0.92 -14.40 10.77
N ASN A 252 -2.24 -14.49 10.53
CA ASN A 252 -2.79 -15.14 9.35
C ASN A 252 -2.67 -14.24 8.10
N VAL A 253 -1.56 -14.44 7.39
CA VAL A 253 -1.22 -13.65 6.18
C VAL A 253 -2.24 -13.83 5.06
N HIS A 254 -2.82 -15.02 4.92
CA HIS A 254 -3.80 -15.29 3.86
C HIS A 254 -5.10 -14.51 4.09
N ALA A 255 -5.66 -14.57 5.30
CA ALA A 255 -6.86 -13.83 5.66
C ALA A 255 -6.64 -12.31 5.55
N MET A 256 -5.53 -11.81 6.08
CA MET A 256 -5.15 -10.40 5.97
C MET A 256 -4.98 -9.96 4.50
N THR A 257 -4.36 -10.79 3.66
CA THR A 257 -4.19 -10.49 2.24
C THR A 257 -5.53 -10.44 1.51
N LEU A 258 -6.44 -11.37 1.83
CA LEU A 258 -7.79 -11.41 1.26
C LEU A 258 -8.57 -10.13 1.61
N ILE A 259 -8.65 -9.77 2.88
CA ILE A 259 -9.37 -8.57 3.36
C ILE A 259 -8.75 -7.31 2.75
N THR A 260 -7.42 -7.21 2.72
CA THR A 260 -6.71 -6.08 2.10
C THR A 260 -7.00 -5.98 0.59
N ARG A 261 -7.17 -7.10 -0.11
CA ARG A 261 -7.55 -7.11 -1.53
C ARG A 261 -9.00 -6.71 -1.73
N ALA A 262 -9.92 -7.23 -0.91
CA ALA A 262 -11.33 -6.87 -0.94
C ALA A 262 -11.51 -5.36 -0.76
N HIS A 263 -10.91 -4.77 0.29
CA HIS A 263 -10.91 -3.33 0.54
C HIS A 263 -10.42 -2.53 -0.68
N LYS A 264 -9.28 -2.92 -1.28
CA LYS A 264 -8.77 -2.22 -2.46
C LYS A 264 -9.69 -2.32 -3.67
N ILE A 265 -10.25 -3.51 -3.95
CA ILE A 265 -11.11 -3.72 -5.11
C ILE A 265 -12.41 -2.92 -4.95
N VAL A 266 -13.05 -3.02 -3.79
CA VAL A 266 -14.27 -2.27 -3.48
C VAL A 266 -14.00 -0.76 -3.52
N GLY A 267 -12.92 -0.28 -2.89
CA GLY A 267 -12.53 1.12 -2.90
C GLY A 267 -12.25 1.69 -4.30
N TYR A 268 -11.56 0.94 -5.18
CA TYR A 268 -11.36 1.39 -6.57
C TYR A 268 -12.66 1.43 -7.37
N THR A 269 -13.50 0.41 -7.23
CA THR A 269 -14.82 0.38 -7.87
C THR A 269 -15.68 1.56 -7.42
N LEU A 270 -15.69 1.85 -6.12
CA LEU A 270 -16.38 3.00 -5.54
C LEU A 270 -15.88 4.32 -6.12
N LEU A 271 -14.56 4.55 -6.21
CA LEU A 271 -14.03 5.78 -6.80
C LEU A 271 -14.49 5.95 -8.25
N ILE A 272 -14.36 4.90 -9.08
CA ILE A 272 -14.73 4.96 -10.50
C ILE A 272 -16.23 5.23 -10.65
N CYS A 273 -17.07 4.47 -9.94
CA CYS A 273 -18.52 4.67 -9.94
C CYS A 273 -18.90 6.05 -9.43
N GLY A 274 -18.22 6.57 -8.40
CA GLY A 274 -18.49 7.89 -7.83
C GLY A 274 -18.21 9.03 -8.80
N LEU A 275 -17.07 8.99 -9.48
CA LEU A 275 -16.73 9.99 -10.50
C LEU A 275 -17.73 9.95 -11.68
N ILE A 276 -18.10 8.74 -12.14
CA ILE A 276 -19.12 8.57 -13.19
C ILE A 276 -20.49 9.08 -12.72
N ASN A 277 -20.89 8.77 -11.49
CA ASN A 277 -22.19 9.16 -10.96
C ASN A 277 -22.27 10.68 -10.72
N CYS A 278 -21.17 11.31 -10.30
CA CYS A 278 -21.08 12.78 -10.20
C CYS A 278 -21.25 13.45 -11.57
N TRP A 279 -20.58 12.93 -12.61
CA TRP A 279 -20.76 13.42 -13.97
C TRP A 279 -22.23 13.29 -14.43
N LYS A 280 -22.84 12.11 -14.24
CA LYS A 280 -24.25 11.89 -14.58
C LYS A 280 -25.18 12.84 -13.82
N GLY A 281 -24.93 13.09 -12.54
CA GLY A 281 -25.69 14.03 -11.73
C GLY A 281 -25.67 15.44 -12.31
N TRP A 282 -24.49 15.95 -12.69
CA TRP A 282 -24.37 17.27 -13.31
C TRP A 282 -24.90 17.36 -14.74
N VAL A 283 -24.93 16.24 -15.47
CA VAL A 283 -25.62 16.20 -16.77
C VAL A 283 -27.13 16.36 -16.60
N LEU A 284 -27.71 15.77 -15.55
CA LEU A 284 -29.15 15.83 -15.26
C LEU A 284 -29.59 17.15 -14.62
N TYR A 285 -28.83 17.63 -13.64
CA TYR A 285 -29.24 18.71 -12.76
C TYR A 285 -28.37 19.97 -12.85
N GLY A 286 -27.28 19.94 -13.61
CA GLY A 286 -26.28 21.02 -13.68
C GLY A 286 -26.35 21.92 -14.90
N GLY A 287 -26.01 23.19 -14.66
CA GLY A 287 -25.73 24.17 -15.70
C GLY A 287 -24.39 23.94 -16.43
N ARG A 288 -24.10 24.81 -17.41
CA ARG A 288 -22.85 24.75 -18.21
C ARG A 288 -21.60 24.93 -17.35
N THR A 289 -21.68 25.80 -16.35
CA THR A 289 -20.60 26.12 -15.39
C THR A 289 -20.21 24.91 -14.54
N SER A 290 -21.18 24.25 -13.88
CA SER A 290 -20.94 23.09 -13.02
C SER A 290 -20.33 21.92 -13.78
N LYS A 291 -20.79 21.67 -15.01
CA LYS A 291 -20.21 20.67 -15.92
C LYS A 291 -18.75 20.98 -16.27
N ALA A 292 -18.43 22.24 -16.59
CA ALA A 292 -17.07 22.67 -16.92
C ALA A 292 -16.12 22.54 -15.71
N LEU A 293 -16.56 22.96 -14.52
CA LEU A 293 -15.78 22.84 -13.28
C LEU A 293 -15.48 21.37 -12.94
N MET A 294 -16.44 20.47 -13.14
CA MET A 294 -16.23 19.04 -12.91
C MET A 294 -15.16 18.46 -13.85
N ILE A 295 -15.24 18.77 -15.15
CA ILE A 295 -14.23 18.33 -16.13
C ILE A 295 -12.84 18.84 -15.75
N LEU A 296 -12.74 20.12 -15.38
CA LEU A 296 -11.49 20.73 -14.95
C LEU A 296 -10.92 20.02 -13.71
N GLY A 297 -11.76 19.71 -12.72
CA GLY A 297 -11.37 18.97 -11.51
C GLY A 297 -10.83 17.58 -11.83
N PHE A 298 -11.51 16.82 -12.70
CA PHE A 298 -11.06 15.49 -13.13
C PHE A 298 -9.75 15.56 -13.92
N ALA A 299 -9.61 16.54 -14.82
CA ALA A 299 -8.39 16.76 -15.57
C ALA A 299 -7.22 17.09 -14.65
N LEU A 300 -7.42 18.00 -13.68
CA LEU A 300 -6.41 18.39 -12.70
C LEU A 300 -5.96 17.19 -11.85
N ALA A 301 -6.90 16.41 -11.33
CA ALA A 301 -6.60 15.20 -10.58
C ALA A 301 -5.80 14.20 -11.44
N GLY A 302 -6.22 13.96 -12.68
CA GLY A 302 -5.51 13.11 -13.64
C GLY A 302 -4.07 13.56 -13.90
N VAL A 303 -3.86 14.87 -14.12
CA VAL A 303 -2.53 15.47 -14.31
C VAL A 303 -1.66 15.29 -13.06
N ILE A 304 -2.20 15.53 -11.86
CA ILE A 304 -1.46 15.33 -10.61
C ILE A 304 -1.01 13.87 -10.46
N PHE A 305 -1.90 12.91 -10.71
CA PHE A 305 -1.53 11.49 -10.68
C PHE A 305 -0.47 11.14 -11.73
N PHE A 306 -0.62 11.64 -12.95
CA PHE A 306 0.32 11.41 -14.05
C PHE A 306 1.70 11.98 -13.73
N VAL A 307 1.79 13.23 -13.29
CA VAL A 307 3.05 13.89 -12.89
C VAL A 307 3.73 13.11 -11.76
N PHE A 308 2.97 12.67 -10.75
CA PHE A 308 3.54 11.89 -9.66
C PHE A 308 3.96 10.48 -10.09
N GLU A 309 3.26 9.81 -11.00
CA GLU A 309 3.71 8.54 -11.58
C GLU A 309 4.97 8.72 -12.41
N CYS A 310 5.06 9.77 -13.24
CA CYS A 310 6.29 10.10 -13.95
C CYS A 310 7.43 10.37 -12.97
N TYR A 311 7.20 11.13 -11.90
CA TYR A 311 8.18 11.33 -10.84
C TYR A 311 8.59 10.00 -10.17
N GLN A 312 7.63 9.11 -9.87
CA GLN A 312 7.91 7.79 -9.31
C GLN A 312 8.77 6.96 -10.27
N ILE A 313 8.43 6.92 -11.56
CA ILE A 313 9.11 6.09 -12.56
C ILE A 313 10.49 6.65 -12.87
N PHE A 314 10.60 7.93 -13.23
CA PHE A 314 11.84 8.52 -13.73
C PHE A 314 12.78 8.98 -12.63
N VAL A 315 12.25 9.59 -11.56
CA VAL A 315 13.09 10.14 -10.49
C VAL A 315 13.31 9.14 -9.37
N ARG A 316 12.28 8.41 -8.93
CA ARG A 316 12.39 7.54 -7.75
C ARG A 316 12.84 6.12 -8.09
N ASN A 317 12.24 5.51 -9.10
CA ASN A 317 12.55 4.16 -9.58
C ASN A 317 13.71 4.20 -10.58
N GLY A 318 13.76 5.21 -11.45
CA GLY A 318 14.82 5.42 -12.43
C GLY A 318 16.20 5.68 -11.81
N ARG A 319 16.25 6.43 -10.68
CA ARG A 319 17.47 6.55 -9.85
C ARG A 319 17.91 5.24 -9.19
N ARG A 320 17.11 4.17 -9.25
CA ARG A 320 17.41 2.87 -8.61
C ARG A 320 17.32 1.67 -9.56
N ASN A 321 17.32 1.90 -10.87
CA ASN A 321 17.72 0.86 -11.81
C ASN A 321 19.25 0.68 -11.66
N PRO A 322 19.75 -0.37 -10.99
CA PRO A 322 21.12 -0.43 -10.47
C PRO A 322 22.22 -0.51 -11.54
N LEU A 323 21.82 -0.52 -12.80
CA LEU A 323 22.71 -0.64 -13.96
C LEU A 323 22.60 0.54 -14.94
N VAL A 324 21.58 1.41 -14.79
CA VAL A 324 21.49 2.67 -15.56
C VAL A 324 22.09 3.84 -14.78
N SER A 325 22.28 3.67 -13.46
CA SER A 325 23.48 4.25 -12.87
C SER A 325 24.68 3.57 -13.51
N LYS A 326 25.42 4.31 -14.35
CA LYS A 326 26.87 4.17 -14.47
C LYS A 326 27.41 3.75 -13.09
N ILE A 327 28.42 2.88 -13.04
CA ILE A 327 29.23 2.58 -11.85
C ILE A 327 29.64 3.91 -11.19
N SER A 328 28.77 4.40 -10.33
CA SER A 328 28.75 5.74 -9.78
C SER A 328 27.61 5.77 -8.76
N CYS A 329 27.93 5.33 -7.55
CA CYS A 329 27.57 6.16 -6.41
C CYS A 329 28.61 7.31 -6.25
N THR A 330 29.25 7.74 -7.34
CA THR A 330 30.14 8.90 -7.42
C THR A 330 29.31 10.12 -7.80
N LYS A 331 28.37 10.43 -6.92
CA LYS A 331 28.17 11.74 -6.28
C LYS A 331 27.66 11.45 -4.87
N ASN A 332 28.38 10.61 -4.14
CA ASN A 332 28.26 10.58 -2.69
C ASN A 332 29.21 11.66 -2.16
N GLU A 333 28.83 12.93 -2.36
CA GLU A 333 28.68 13.69 -1.13
C GLU A 333 27.78 12.82 -0.27
N ILE A 334 28.31 12.35 0.87
CA ILE A 334 27.44 11.94 1.97
C ILE A 334 26.42 13.07 2.03
N PRO A 335 25.11 12.85 1.78
CA PRO A 335 24.20 13.88 2.20
C PRO A 335 24.47 13.98 3.69
N ASP A 336 25.00 15.11 4.17
CA ASP A 336 25.26 15.36 5.59
C ASP A 336 24.02 15.05 6.46
N LYS A 337 22.88 14.86 5.81
CA LYS A 337 21.62 14.31 6.32
C LYS A 337 21.74 13.02 7.17
N TYR A 338 22.59 12.05 6.85
CA TYR A 338 22.56 10.75 7.58
C TYR A 338 23.60 10.65 8.69
N LYS A 339 23.11 10.46 9.92
CA LYS A 339 23.95 10.23 11.11
C LYS A 339 24.77 8.95 10.97
N LYS A 340 26.08 9.05 11.18
CA LYS A 340 27.00 7.90 11.23
C LYS A 340 26.72 7.10 12.50
N MET A 341 26.52 5.79 12.38
CA MET A 341 26.22 4.88 13.49
C MET A 341 27.07 3.61 13.47
N SER A 342 27.06 2.85 14.57
CA SER A 342 27.64 1.51 14.68
C SER A 342 26.56 0.49 15.02
N HIS A 343 26.76 -0.77 14.64
CA HIS A 343 25.79 -1.83 14.95
C HIS A 343 25.51 -1.94 16.46
N MET A 344 26.54 -1.86 17.31
CA MET A 344 26.37 -1.92 18.76
C MET A 344 25.49 -0.79 19.31
N LYS A 345 25.67 0.43 18.80
CA LYS A 345 24.86 1.58 19.22
C LYS A 345 23.40 1.42 18.79
N VAL A 346 23.16 0.92 17.59
CA VAL A 346 21.79 0.65 17.14
C VAL A 346 21.15 -0.46 17.98
N MET A 347 21.89 -1.52 18.30
CA MET A 347 21.38 -2.59 19.17
C MET A 347 21.14 -2.15 20.62
N SER A 348 21.88 -1.17 21.16
CA SER A 348 21.53 -0.58 22.45
C SER A 348 20.23 0.22 22.36
N MET A 349 20.06 1.01 21.29
CA MET A 349 18.80 1.74 21.05
C MET A 349 17.60 0.80 20.88
N VAL A 350 17.78 -0.36 20.22
CA VAL A 350 16.72 -1.38 20.11
C VAL A 350 16.34 -1.94 21.48
N ARG A 351 17.33 -2.23 22.34
CA ARG A 351 17.10 -2.66 23.72
C ARG A 351 16.39 -1.60 24.58
N GLU A 352 16.64 -0.32 24.31
CA GLU A 352 15.91 0.82 24.89
C GLU A 352 14.49 1.00 24.30
N GLY A 353 14.04 0.08 23.43
CA GLY A 353 12.69 0.08 22.86
C GLY A 353 12.55 0.80 21.52
N LYS A 354 13.64 1.27 20.91
CA LYS A 354 13.58 1.86 19.55
C LYS A 354 13.31 0.77 18.51
N LYS A 355 12.37 1.05 17.61
CA LYS A 355 11.92 0.13 16.56
C LYS A 355 12.82 0.25 15.32
N LEU A 356 14.04 -0.25 15.42
CA LEU A 356 15.07 -0.11 14.39
C LEU A 356 15.42 -1.43 13.72
N MET A 357 15.77 -1.38 12.44
CA MET A 357 16.17 -2.54 11.62
C MET A 357 17.37 -2.18 10.74
N PHE A 358 18.16 -3.17 10.34
CA PHE A 358 19.26 -2.98 9.39
C PHE A 358 18.83 -3.34 7.97
N TYR A 359 19.34 -2.60 6.99
CA TYR A 359 19.23 -2.96 5.59
C TYR A 359 20.50 -2.50 4.86
N ASP A 360 21.30 -3.46 4.40
CA ASP A 360 22.64 -3.21 3.89
C ASP A 360 23.50 -2.40 4.88
N ASP A 361 23.82 -1.15 4.51
CA ASP A 361 24.59 -0.19 5.27
C ASP A 361 23.68 0.87 5.93
N LEU A 362 22.36 0.73 5.87
CA LEU A 362 21.38 1.68 6.41
C LEU A 362 20.77 1.18 7.72
N VAL A 363 20.40 2.15 8.56
CA VAL A 363 19.59 1.96 9.77
C VAL A 363 18.21 2.53 9.50
N LEU A 364 17.19 1.70 9.62
CA LEU A 364 15.79 2.04 9.33
C LEU A 364 15.03 2.27 10.62
N ASP A 365 14.28 3.37 10.71
CA ASP A 365 13.22 3.55 11.70
C ASP A 365 11.90 3.06 11.12
N VAL A 366 11.38 1.99 11.68
CA VAL A 366 10.15 1.33 11.22
C VAL A 366 8.98 1.56 12.18
N GLY A 367 9.11 2.43 13.18
CA GLY A 367 8.14 2.57 14.26
C GLY A 367 6.72 2.87 13.79
N HIS A 368 6.58 3.64 12.72
CA HIS A 368 5.30 3.98 12.09
C HIS A 368 4.98 3.10 10.86
N PHE A 369 5.95 2.33 10.38
CA PHE A 369 5.80 1.56 9.15
C PHE A 369 5.05 0.24 9.36
N CYS A 370 4.98 -0.28 10.60
CA CYS A 370 4.30 -1.53 10.93
C CYS A 370 2.85 -1.60 10.39
N LEU A 371 2.08 -0.51 10.49
CA LEU A 371 0.69 -0.42 9.99
C LEU A 371 0.59 -0.34 8.47
N SER A 372 1.68 0.09 7.84
CA SER A 372 1.77 0.32 6.40
C SER A 372 2.27 -0.91 5.65
N HIS A 373 2.93 -1.83 6.35
CA HIS A 373 3.49 -3.04 5.78
C HIS A 373 2.37 -4.00 5.33
N PRO A 374 2.39 -4.49 4.07
CA PRO A 374 1.34 -5.36 3.55
C PRO A 374 1.32 -6.73 4.22
N GLY A 375 2.44 -7.17 4.82
CA GLY A 375 2.57 -8.42 5.56
C GLY A 375 2.17 -8.34 7.04
N GLY A 376 1.63 -7.20 7.50
CA GLY A 376 1.22 -7.00 8.89
C GLY A 376 2.36 -6.48 9.79
N SER A 377 1.97 -6.09 11.01
CA SER A 377 2.87 -5.49 12.02
C SER A 377 3.88 -6.49 12.56
N PHE A 378 3.47 -7.76 12.74
CA PHE A 378 4.28 -8.81 13.35
C PHE A 378 5.57 -9.10 12.55
N MET A 379 5.49 -9.08 11.22
CA MET A 379 6.67 -9.29 10.35
C MET A 379 7.74 -8.22 10.55
N ILE A 380 7.33 -7.01 10.95
CA ILE A 380 8.23 -5.91 11.23
C ILE A 380 8.74 -6.00 12.67
N SER A 381 7.85 -6.22 13.64
CA SER A 381 8.21 -6.23 15.06
C SER A 381 9.14 -7.37 15.47
N ASP A 382 9.08 -8.49 14.77
CA ASP A 382 9.97 -9.62 15.04
C ASP A 382 11.35 -9.47 14.41
N CYS A 383 11.53 -8.49 13.51
CA CYS A 383 12.80 -8.23 12.85
C CYS A 383 13.54 -7.01 13.45
N TYR A 384 13.11 -6.47 14.59
CA TYR A 384 13.86 -5.38 15.25
C TYR A 384 15.28 -5.84 15.60
N GLY A 385 16.27 -5.04 15.20
CA GLY A 385 17.69 -5.37 15.34
C GLY A 385 18.23 -6.37 14.31
N GLU A 386 17.41 -6.91 13.41
CA GLU A 386 17.84 -7.83 12.35
C GLU A 386 18.21 -7.10 11.05
N ASP A 387 19.03 -7.74 10.22
CA ASP A 387 19.24 -7.33 8.83
C ASP A 387 18.15 -7.93 7.94
N VAL A 388 17.30 -7.06 7.39
CA VAL A 388 16.17 -7.48 6.55
C VAL A 388 16.47 -7.54 5.07
N GLY A 389 17.72 -7.29 4.68
CA GLY A 389 18.18 -7.46 3.31
C GLY A 389 17.77 -8.81 2.71
N LYS A 390 17.92 -9.90 3.48
CA LYS A 390 17.57 -11.28 3.07
C LYS A 390 16.09 -11.46 2.73
N TYR A 391 15.19 -10.79 3.44
CA TYR A 391 13.74 -10.82 3.17
C TYR A 391 13.39 -9.99 1.95
N MET A 392 14.05 -8.84 1.77
CA MET A 392 13.78 -7.94 0.65
C MET A 392 14.11 -8.55 -0.71
N VAL A 393 15.21 -9.31 -0.80
CA VAL A 393 15.67 -9.93 -2.05
C VAL A 393 15.13 -11.35 -2.27
N GLY A 394 14.24 -11.82 -1.40
CA GLY A 394 13.66 -13.17 -1.48
C GLY A 394 14.67 -14.30 -1.24
N CYS A 395 15.71 -14.08 -0.42
CA CYS A 395 16.55 -15.18 0.10
C CYS A 395 15.80 -16.00 1.15
N SER A 396 14.97 -15.32 1.94
CA SER A 396 14.31 -15.88 3.11
C SER A 396 12.88 -15.38 3.19
N SER A 397 12.00 -16.18 3.78
CA SER A 397 10.65 -15.79 4.14
C SER A 397 10.50 -15.62 5.64
N TYR A 398 9.41 -15.00 6.09
CA TYR A 398 9.08 -15.01 7.51
C TYR A 398 8.60 -16.42 7.94
N GLY A 399 9.20 -16.98 8.99
CA GLY A 399 8.72 -18.20 9.67
C GLY A 399 8.78 -19.50 8.88
N GLY A 400 9.34 -19.53 7.67
CA GLY A 400 9.46 -20.74 6.83
C GLY A 400 8.16 -21.21 6.17
N ASN A 401 6.99 -20.85 6.71
CA ASN A 401 5.68 -21.26 6.19
C ASN A 401 5.25 -20.53 4.91
N LEU A 402 5.92 -19.43 4.58
CA LEU A 402 5.66 -18.66 3.37
C LEU A 402 6.78 -18.89 2.36
N LEU A 403 6.45 -18.90 1.07
CA LEU A 403 7.48 -18.88 0.03
C LEU A 403 8.24 -17.53 0.06
N PRO A 404 9.57 -17.54 -0.06
CA PRO A 404 10.35 -16.31 -0.18
C PRO A 404 9.88 -15.45 -1.35
N TYR A 405 9.70 -14.15 -1.10
CA TYR A 405 9.21 -13.20 -2.09
C TYR A 405 10.24 -12.10 -2.35
N THR A 406 10.60 -11.91 -3.62
CA THR A 406 11.45 -10.78 -4.01
C THR A 406 10.58 -9.53 -4.15
N HIS A 407 10.89 -8.51 -3.35
CA HIS A 407 10.10 -7.29 -3.31
C HIS A 407 10.27 -6.44 -4.60
N SER A 408 9.26 -5.63 -4.92
CA SER A 408 9.30 -4.72 -6.06
C SER A 408 10.26 -3.54 -5.83
N LEU A 409 10.72 -2.90 -6.90
CA LEU A 409 11.56 -1.68 -6.81
C LEU A 409 10.88 -0.56 -5.98
N LYS A 410 9.54 -0.48 -6.03
CA LYS A 410 8.77 0.46 -5.22
C LYS A 410 8.94 0.19 -3.71
N ALA A 411 8.97 -1.07 -3.29
CA ALA A 411 9.21 -1.43 -1.89
C ALA A 411 10.65 -1.08 -1.44
N PHE A 412 11.65 -1.34 -2.29
CA PHE A 412 13.03 -0.85 -2.05
C PHE A 412 13.09 0.69 -1.96
N SER A 413 12.19 1.40 -2.65
CA SER A 413 12.10 2.86 -2.57
C SER A 413 11.60 3.37 -1.20
N TYR A 414 10.89 2.55 -0.43
CA TYR A 414 10.41 2.92 0.91
C TYR A 414 11.53 2.85 1.94
N LEU A 415 12.43 1.88 1.85
CA LEU A 415 13.52 1.70 2.82
C LEU A 415 14.39 2.95 2.96
N SER A 416 14.71 3.63 1.88
CA SER A 416 15.50 4.88 1.96
C SER A 416 14.80 6.03 2.68
N ASN A 417 13.46 6.03 2.68
CA ASN A 417 12.69 7.05 3.36
C ASN A 417 12.58 6.77 4.86
N LEU A 418 12.70 5.49 5.23
CA LEU A 418 12.78 5.03 6.62
C LEU A 418 14.21 5.14 7.17
N ALA A 419 15.21 5.36 6.32
CA ALA A 419 16.60 5.44 6.75
C ALA A 419 16.83 6.68 7.63
N ILE A 420 17.41 6.47 8.82
CA ILE A 420 17.79 7.53 9.78
C ILE A 420 19.30 7.63 9.98
N GLY A 421 20.05 6.62 9.53
CA GLY A 421 21.48 6.54 9.74
C GLY A 421 22.16 5.58 8.77
N LYS A 422 23.48 5.66 8.76
CA LYS A 422 24.33 4.81 7.94
C LYS A 422 25.44 4.18 8.78
N ILE A 423 25.63 2.88 8.63
CA ILE A 423 26.72 2.12 9.23
C ILE A 423 27.95 2.22 8.34
N LYS A 424 29.10 2.54 8.93
CA LYS A 424 30.38 2.50 8.21
C LYS A 424 30.86 1.06 8.06
N TYR A 425 31.47 0.76 6.92
CA TYR A 425 32.20 -0.49 6.76
C TYR A 425 33.31 -0.61 7.81
N PRO A 426 33.56 -1.81 8.35
CA PRO A 426 34.62 -2.02 9.33
C PRO A 426 35.99 -1.66 8.75
N ARG A 427 36.78 -0.87 9.50
CA ARG A 427 38.16 -0.54 9.12
C ARG A 427 39.00 -1.82 9.09
N LYS A 428 39.97 -1.91 8.19
CA LYS A 428 40.91 -3.05 8.02
C LYS A 428 40.31 -4.40 7.62
N TYR A 429 38.98 -4.57 7.63
CA TYR A 429 38.34 -5.81 7.13
C TYR A 429 38.66 -6.02 5.64
N MET A 430 38.39 -4.98 4.84
CA MET A 430 38.80 -4.89 3.45
C MET A 430 39.86 -3.80 3.32
N LEU A 431 41.03 -4.16 2.80
CA LEU A 431 42.15 -3.27 2.51
C LEU A 431 42.05 -2.83 1.03
N PRO A 432 41.68 -1.57 0.75
CA PRO A 432 41.69 -1.06 -0.61
C PRO A 432 43.14 -0.93 -1.11
N ILE A 433 43.43 -1.51 -2.27
CA ILE A 433 44.70 -1.33 -2.98
C ILE A 433 44.66 0.01 -3.75
N LYS A 434 43.46 0.41 -4.21
CA LYS A 434 43.19 1.68 -4.90
C LYS A 434 42.04 2.39 -4.18
N GLU A 435 41.94 3.72 -4.29
CA GLU A 435 40.84 4.53 -3.73
C GLU A 435 39.50 4.25 -4.44
N LYS A 436 38.97 3.03 -4.25
CA LYS A 436 37.67 2.61 -4.77
C LYS A 436 36.71 2.35 -3.63
N PRO A 437 35.45 2.73 -3.78
CA PRO A 437 34.49 2.59 -2.71
C PRO A 437 33.99 1.14 -2.60
N GLN A 438 33.82 0.65 -1.36
CA GLN A 438 33.50 -0.75 -1.05
C GLN A 438 32.06 -1.20 -1.42
N HIS A 439 31.25 -0.33 -2.03
CA HIS A 439 29.89 -0.68 -2.46
C HIS A 439 29.82 -1.37 -3.83
N LEU A 440 30.92 -1.39 -4.61
CA LEU A 440 31.02 -2.05 -5.90
C LEU A 440 32.40 -2.71 -6.05
N MET A 441 32.60 -3.80 -5.32
CA MET A 441 33.85 -4.55 -5.37
C MET A 441 33.76 -5.64 -6.42
N LYS A 442 34.63 -5.58 -7.42
CA LYS A 442 34.72 -6.59 -8.46
C LYS A 442 35.75 -7.64 -8.08
N PHE A 443 35.30 -8.88 -8.01
CA PHE A 443 36.13 -10.04 -7.72
C PHE A 443 36.11 -11.00 -8.90
N MET A 444 37.14 -11.85 -8.99
CA MET A 444 37.28 -12.91 -9.97
C MET A 444 37.37 -14.24 -9.23
N LEU A 445 36.66 -15.26 -9.70
CA LEU A 445 36.82 -16.62 -9.17
C LEU A 445 38.25 -17.09 -9.45
N LEU A 446 38.95 -17.55 -8.42
CA LEU A 446 40.26 -18.17 -8.56
C LEU A 446 40.10 -19.69 -8.75
N PHE A 447 39.49 -20.34 -7.76
CA PHE A 447 39.10 -21.75 -7.83
C PHE A 447 37.99 -22.05 -6.83
N GLN A 448 37.39 -23.23 -6.97
CA GLN A 448 36.32 -23.74 -6.11
C GLN A 448 36.65 -25.18 -5.70
N LYS A 449 36.42 -25.51 -4.43
CA LYS A 449 36.60 -26.86 -3.87
C LYS A 449 35.27 -27.40 -3.37
N ALA A 450 34.95 -28.65 -3.68
CA ALA A 450 33.79 -29.32 -3.11
C ALA A 450 34.06 -29.67 -1.64
N LEU A 451 33.13 -29.31 -0.75
CA LEU A 451 33.12 -29.78 0.64
C LEU A 451 32.24 -31.04 0.77
N ASN A 452 31.21 -31.14 -0.06
CA ASN A 452 30.39 -32.32 -0.31
C ASN A 452 29.71 -32.18 -1.68
N ASP A 453 28.81 -33.09 -2.05
CA ASP A 453 28.17 -33.16 -3.37
C ASP A 453 27.44 -31.87 -3.82
N HIS A 454 27.05 -31.03 -2.87
CA HIS A 454 26.23 -29.86 -3.13
C HIS A 454 26.71 -28.60 -2.39
N THR A 455 27.82 -28.64 -1.67
CA THR A 455 28.36 -27.51 -0.91
C THR A 455 29.78 -27.26 -1.33
N PHE A 456 30.10 -26.01 -1.64
CA PHE A 456 31.38 -25.62 -2.21
C PHE A 456 32.00 -24.47 -1.46
N LEU A 457 33.32 -24.48 -1.35
CA LEU A 457 34.16 -23.41 -0.86
C LEU A 457 34.84 -22.72 -2.06
N SER A 458 34.50 -21.47 -2.30
CA SER A 458 35.01 -20.68 -3.43
C SER A 458 35.92 -19.55 -2.98
N TYR A 459 37.00 -19.34 -3.74
CA TYR A 459 38.02 -18.35 -3.48
C TYR A 459 37.99 -17.26 -4.53
N PHE A 460 37.90 -16.01 -4.08
CA PHE A 460 37.72 -14.85 -4.94
C PHE A 460 38.86 -13.85 -4.75
N LYS A 461 39.49 -13.44 -5.86
CA LYS A 461 40.57 -12.46 -5.89
C LYS A 461 40.11 -11.12 -6.46
N SER A 462 40.63 -10.01 -5.95
CA SER A 462 40.43 -8.69 -6.57
C SER A 462 41.76 -7.96 -6.74
N ASN A 463 41.86 -7.19 -7.83
CA ASN A 463 42.99 -6.30 -8.09
C ASN A 463 42.88 -4.96 -7.36
N ASN A 464 41.73 -4.68 -6.71
CA ASN A 464 41.50 -3.40 -6.03
C ASN A 464 41.30 -3.55 -4.52
N PHE A 465 41.05 -4.76 -4.03
CA PHE A 465 40.69 -5.03 -2.64
C PHE A 465 41.33 -6.33 -2.17
N LYS A 466 41.82 -6.35 -0.94
CA LYS A 466 42.23 -7.56 -0.22
C LYS A 466 41.40 -7.71 1.05
N MET A 467 40.88 -8.90 1.33
CA MET A 467 40.33 -9.21 2.65
C MET A 467 41.48 -9.33 3.67
N SER A 468 41.25 -9.02 4.94
CA SER A 468 42.23 -9.32 5.98
C SER A 468 42.50 -10.83 6.05
N ASN A 469 43.76 -11.24 6.22
CA ASN A 469 44.15 -12.65 6.29
C ASN A 469 43.60 -13.36 7.54
N SER A 470 43.45 -12.62 8.64
CA SER A 470 42.88 -13.09 9.89
C SER A 470 41.85 -12.10 10.44
N CYS A 471 40.96 -12.60 11.27
CA CYS A 471 39.96 -11.80 11.96
C CYS A 471 40.56 -11.15 13.21
N SER A 472 41.05 -9.91 13.08
CA SER A 472 41.66 -9.18 14.20
C SER A 472 40.66 -8.52 15.16
N ASN A 473 39.35 -8.60 14.87
CA ASN A 473 38.31 -7.95 15.67
C ASN A 473 37.07 -8.83 15.71
N LEU A 474 36.64 -9.24 16.90
CA LEU A 474 35.51 -10.15 17.11
C LEU A 474 34.18 -9.64 16.53
N LEU A 475 34.01 -8.32 16.37
CA LEU A 475 32.82 -7.72 15.73
C LEU A 475 32.72 -8.01 14.22
N TRP A 476 33.76 -8.59 13.61
CA TRP A 476 33.78 -8.97 12.20
C TRP A 476 33.15 -10.34 11.97
N ILE A 477 33.08 -11.18 13.00
CA ILE A 477 32.58 -12.56 12.89
C ILE A 477 31.10 -12.54 12.52
N GLY A 478 30.74 -13.35 11.53
CA GLY A 478 29.38 -13.47 11.01
C GLY A 478 28.91 -12.30 10.14
N LYS A 479 29.79 -11.35 9.80
CA LYS A 479 29.47 -10.38 8.74
C LYS A 479 29.42 -11.05 7.38
N HIS A 480 28.62 -10.48 6.49
CA HIS A 480 28.30 -11.09 5.21
C HIS A 480 28.45 -10.10 4.05
N PHE A 481 28.50 -10.63 2.83
CA PHE A 481 28.54 -9.83 1.61
C PHE A 481 27.28 -10.05 0.80
N MET A 482 26.77 -8.96 0.20
CA MET A 482 25.81 -9.07 -0.88
C MET A 482 26.57 -9.38 -2.18
N VAL A 483 26.23 -10.52 -2.77
CA VAL A 483 26.71 -10.96 -4.08
C VAL A 483 25.67 -10.63 -5.13
N CYS A 484 26.11 -10.02 -6.23
CA CYS A 484 25.25 -9.58 -7.32
C CYS A 484 25.71 -10.17 -8.66
N TYR A 485 24.76 -10.66 -9.44
CA TYR A 485 24.97 -10.94 -10.86
C TYR A 485 23.81 -10.45 -11.71
N LYS A 486 24.10 -10.15 -12.98
CA LYS A 486 23.13 -9.67 -13.97
C LYS A 486 22.78 -10.82 -14.90
N THR A 487 21.49 -11.12 -15.04
CA THR A 487 21.01 -12.12 -16.00
C THR A 487 21.04 -11.57 -17.43
N LYS A 488 20.96 -12.47 -18.43
CA LYS A 488 20.87 -12.09 -19.87
C LYS A 488 19.75 -11.08 -20.14
N PHE A 489 18.62 -11.18 -19.43
CA PHE A 489 17.47 -10.28 -19.52
C PHE A 489 17.58 -9.00 -18.67
N LYS A 490 18.80 -8.59 -18.28
CA LYS A 490 19.09 -7.38 -17.48
C LYS A 490 18.48 -7.33 -16.06
N ASN A 491 17.89 -8.42 -15.56
CA ASN A 491 17.48 -8.52 -14.15
C ASN A 491 18.72 -8.74 -13.26
N VAL A 492 18.76 -8.07 -12.11
CA VAL A 492 19.84 -8.22 -11.13
C VAL A 492 19.40 -9.15 -10.02
N ILE A 493 20.10 -10.27 -9.85
CA ILE A 493 19.89 -11.18 -8.73
C ILE A 493 20.88 -10.81 -7.63
N ARG A 494 20.37 -10.74 -6.40
CA ARG A 494 21.13 -10.37 -5.20
C ARG A 494 20.94 -11.43 -4.13
N ARG A 495 22.02 -11.90 -3.53
CA ARG A 495 21.96 -12.83 -2.38
C ARG A 495 23.04 -12.47 -1.38
N TYR A 496 22.83 -12.79 -0.11
CA TYR A 496 23.78 -12.53 0.96
C TYR A 496 24.50 -13.84 1.32
N TYR A 497 25.81 -13.76 1.47
CA TYR A 497 26.65 -14.89 1.87
C TYR A 497 27.61 -14.44 2.96
N SER A 498 27.64 -15.19 4.06
CA SER A 498 28.66 -15.01 5.09
C SER A 498 30.02 -15.36 4.50
N SER A 499 30.97 -14.45 4.63
CA SER A 499 32.37 -14.73 4.35
C SER A 499 32.99 -15.44 5.53
N ILE A 500 34.04 -16.22 5.26
CA ILE A 500 34.82 -16.93 6.27
C ILE A 500 36.28 -16.49 6.20
N PHE A 501 36.91 -16.26 7.34
CA PHE A 501 38.34 -15.96 7.43
C PHE A 501 39.16 -17.26 7.46
N VAL A 502 38.77 -18.21 8.31
CA VAL A 502 39.46 -19.49 8.44
C VAL A 502 39.42 -20.27 7.13
N ASP A 503 40.54 -20.88 6.78
CA ASP A 503 40.59 -21.86 5.71
C ASP A 503 40.33 -23.25 6.28
N ILE A 504 39.30 -23.94 5.77
CA ILE A 504 38.87 -25.25 6.29
C ILE A 504 39.99 -26.29 6.13
N ASN A 505 40.73 -26.29 5.02
CA ASN A 505 41.80 -27.27 4.80
C ASN A 505 42.99 -26.97 5.71
N LYS A 506 43.37 -25.69 5.83
CA LYS A 506 44.44 -25.29 6.77
C LYS A 506 44.08 -25.69 8.20
N TRP A 507 42.85 -25.46 8.62
CA TRP A 507 42.39 -25.82 9.96
C TRP A 507 42.40 -27.34 10.17
N ALA A 508 41.92 -28.13 9.20
CA ALA A 508 42.01 -29.58 9.25
C ALA A 508 43.46 -30.07 9.34
N TYR A 509 44.39 -29.44 8.63
CA TYR A 509 45.83 -29.76 8.70
C TYR A 509 46.41 -29.44 10.08
N GLU A 510 46.11 -28.26 10.64
CA GLU A 510 46.53 -27.88 12.00
C GLU A 510 46.01 -28.82 13.10
N LEU A 511 44.89 -29.50 12.85
CA LEU A 511 44.31 -30.51 13.75
C LEU A 511 44.80 -31.94 13.48
N GLY A 512 45.64 -32.16 12.46
CA GLY A 512 46.10 -33.48 12.05
C GLY A 512 45.03 -34.35 11.37
N ILE A 513 43.93 -33.73 10.89
CA ILE A 513 42.86 -34.42 10.14
C ILE A 513 43.23 -34.52 8.65
N ALA A 514 43.89 -33.49 8.11
CA ALA A 514 44.34 -33.46 6.73
C ALA A 514 45.87 -33.60 6.64
N ASN A 515 46.34 -34.30 5.61
CA ASN A 515 47.77 -34.60 5.42
C ASN A 515 48.51 -33.59 4.54
N HIS A 516 47.78 -32.70 3.85
CA HIS A 516 48.35 -31.76 2.88
C HIS A 516 47.85 -30.34 3.14
N LEU A 517 48.80 -29.41 3.25
CA LEU A 517 48.53 -27.98 3.34
C LEU A 517 48.64 -27.34 1.94
N GLU A 518 47.53 -26.80 1.45
CA GLU A 518 47.53 -26.00 0.22
C GLU A 518 48.02 -24.57 0.54
N ASN A 519 49.02 -24.09 -0.21
CA ASN A 519 49.45 -22.70 -0.14
C ASN A 519 48.47 -21.81 -0.91
N ILE A 520 47.65 -21.08 -0.17
CA ILE A 520 46.62 -20.19 -0.71
C ILE A 520 47.10 -18.74 -0.59
N GLU A 521 46.92 -17.97 -1.66
CA GLU A 521 47.27 -16.54 -1.66
C GLU A 521 46.50 -15.76 -0.59
N ASP A 522 47.17 -14.77 -0.01
CA ASP A 522 46.56 -13.82 0.93
C ASP A 522 45.55 -12.87 0.26
N GLY A 523 44.62 -12.34 1.06
CA GLY A 523 43.70 -11.31 0.62
C GLY A 523 42.47 -11.78 -0.16
N LEU A 524 42.22 -13.10 -0.23
CA LEU A 524 41.08 -13.68 -0.91
C LEU A 524 39.79 -13.58 -0.09
N ILE A 525 38.66 -13.36 -0.76
CA ILE A 525 37.33 -13.58 -0.16
C ILE A 525 36.97 -15.05 -0.33
N LYS A 526 36.56 -15.69 0.77
CA LYS A 526 36.12 -17.09 0.79
C LYS A 526 34.61 -17.14 1.02
N LEU A 527 33.89 -17.87 0.18
CA LEU A 527 32.45 -18.12 0.33
C LEU A 527 32.17 -19.60 0.38
N ILE A 528 31.37 -20.02 1.36
CA ILE A 528 30.76 -21.35 1.39
C ILE A 528 29.31 -21.21 0.96
N PHE A 529 28.89 -21.96 -0.05
CA PHE A 529 27.50 -21.97 -0.49
C PHE A 529 27.02 -23.39 -0.84
N LYS A 530 25.72 -23.62 -0.62
CA LYS A 530 25.02 -24.83 -1.05
C LYS A 530 24.28 -24.59 -2.36
N VAL A 531 24.43 -25.50 -3.32
CA VAL A 531 23.68 -25.51 -4.57
C VAL A 531 22.27 -26.01 -4.31
N TYR A 532 21.29 -25.27 -4.81
CA TYR A 532 19.87 -25.61 -4.69
C TYR A 532 19.30 -25.81 -6.10
N PRO A 533 18.60 -26.93 -6.37
CA PRO A 533 17.88 -27.10 -7.62
C PRO A 533 16.95 -25.90 -7.90
N GLY A 534 17.06 -25.32 -9.10
CA GLY A 534 16.32 -24.11 -9.49
C GLY A 534 16.79 -22.78 -8.86
N GLY A 535 17.80 -22.80 -7.99
CA GLY A 535 18.33 -21.60 -7.35
C GLY A 535 19.13 -20.71 -8.31
N LEU A 536 18.64 -19.51 -8.62
CA LEU A 536 19.27 -18.63 -9.63
C LEU A 536 20.73 -18.28 -9.32
N MET A 537 21.03 -17.82 -8.10
CA MET A 537 22.39 -17.41 -7.71
C MET A 537 23.32 -18.60 -7.47
N THR A 538 22.84 -19.65 -6.80
CA THR A 538 23.72 -20.76 -6.42
C THR A 538 24.11 -21.61 -7.63
N ASN A 539 23.21 -21.78 -8.61
CA ASN A 539 23.58 -22.38 -9.90
C ASN A 539 24.50 -21.46 -10.71
N TYR A 540 24.31 -20.14 -10.66
CA TYR A 540 25.24 -19.20 -11.29
C TYR A 540 26.65 -19.32 -10.70
N LEU A 541 26.78 -19.32 -9.36
CA LEU A 541 28.05 -19.51 -8.67
C LEU A 541 28.70 -20.85 -9.03
N ASN A 542 27.92 -21.93 -9.08
CA ASN A 542 28.41 -23.27 -9.43
C ASN A 542 28.95 -23.38 -10.86
N ASN A 543 28.45 -22.54 -11.77
CA ASN A 543 28.82 -22.56 -13.19
C ASN A 543 29.91 -21.52 -13.53
N LEU A 544 30.45 -20.80 -12.53
CA LEU A 544 31.55 -19.87 -12.76
C LEU A 544 32.82 -20.62 -13.16
N SER A 545 33.50 -20.10 -14.18
CA SER A 545 34.84 -20.54 -14.55
C SER A 545 35.90 -19.67 -13.86
N THR A 546 37.11 -20.21 -13.68
CA THR A 546 38.25 -19.42 -13.20
C THR A 546 38.43 -18.15 -14.05
N GLY A 547 38.58 -17.01 -13.39
CA GLY A 547 38.67 -15.69 -14.02
C GLY A 547 37.33 -14.97 -14.18
N ASP A 548 36.19 -15.66 -14.03
CA ASP A 548 34.87 -15.04 -14.14
C ASP A 548 34.64 -14.01 -13.04
N LYS A 549 33.98 -12.91 -13.44
CA LYS A 549 33.84 -11.71 -12.63
C LYS A 549 32.49 -11.64 -11.94
N ILE A 550 32.51 -11.29 -10.67
CA ILE A 550 31.32 -11.15 -9.84
C ILE A 550 31.43 -9.91 -8.93
N ILE A 551 30.27 -9.37 -8.54
CA ILE A 551 30.21 -8.11 -7.79
C ILE A 551 29.82 -8.41 -6.34
N PHE A 552 30.61 -7.87 -5.42
CA PHE A 552 30.40 -7.91 -3.98
C PHE A 552 30.12 -6.50 -3.45
N LYS A 553 29.22 -6.41 -2.48
CA LYS A 553 29.00 -5.25 -1.60
C LYS A 553 29.10 -5.70 -0.15
N GLY A 554 29.93 -5.03 0.65
CA GLY A 554 30.07 -5.33 2.07
C GLY A 554 31.46 -5.05 2.64
N PRO A 555 31.76 -5.59 3.82
CA PRO A 555 30.90 -6.48 4.63
C PRO A 555 29.69 -5.74 5.23
N LEU A 556 28.59 -6.45 5.43
CA LEU A 556 27.29 -5.98 5.90
C LEU A 556 26.85 -6.78 7.14
N GLY A 557 25.77 -6.30 7.77
CA GLY A 557 25.13 -6.95 8.90
C GLY A 557 25.85 -6.79 10.25
N PRO A 558 25.10 -7.00 11.35
CA PRO A 558 25.65 -6.89 12.70
C PRO A 558 26.70 -7.95 13.01
N GLY A 559 26.60 -9.15 12.41
CA GLY A 559 27.41 -10.31 12.78
C GLY A 559 27.03 -10.82 14.17
N LEU A 560 27.97 -11.42 14.89
CA LEU A 560 27.74 -11.96 16.23
C LEU A 560 27.70 -10.89 17.34
N LEU A 561 28.23 -9.69 17.07
CA LEU A 561 28.38 -8.61 18.06
C LEU A 561 29.16 -9.00 19.33
N LEU A 562 30.03 -10.01 19.23
CA LEU A 562 30.92 -10.46 20.30
C LEU A 562 32.01 -9.40 20.55
N LYS A 563 32.20 -9.03 21.82
CA LYS A 563 33.18 -8.00 22.24
C LYS A 563 34.46 -8.61 22.83
N SER A 564 34.30 -9.65 23.64
CA SER A 564 35.33 -10.39 24.36
C SER A 564 34.91 -11.86 24.42
N PHE A 565 35.87 -12.75 24.66
CA PHE A 565 35.59 -14.15 24.98
C PHE A 565 35.30 -14.25 26.49
N GLU A 566 34.09 -13.86 26.88
CA GLU A 566 33.63 -13.90 28.28
C GLU A 566 32.15 -14.30 28.33
N GLY A 567 31.81 -15.20 29.27
CA GLY A 567 30.45 -15.69 29.50
C GLY A 567 30.03 -16.91 28.65
N ASN A 568 28.78 -17.34 28.83
CA ASN A 568 28.24 -18.59 28.29
C ASN A 568 27.26 -18.33 27.13
N TYR A 569 27.54 -18.89 25.96
CA TYR A 569 26.79 -18.66 24.73
C TYR A 569 26.20 -19.95 24.15
N LEU A 570 25.05 -19.80 23.51
CA LEU A 570 24.43 -20.83 22.69
C LEU A 570 24.55 -20.46 21.21
N ALA A 571 24.87 -21.42 20.34
CA ALA A 571 24.86 -21.23 18.90
C ALA A 571 24.02 -22.32 18.22
N PHE A 572 23.08 -21.92 17.37
CA PHE A 572 22.19 -22.79 16.62
C PHE A 572 22.47 -22.62 15.13
N ALA A 573 22.99 -23.68 14.50
CA ALA A 573 23.44 -23.67 13.12
C ALA A 573 22.63 -24.68 12.27
N GLY A 574 21.78 -24.19 11.38
CA GLY A 574 21.05 -25.02 10.41
C GLY A 574 21.72 -25.00 9.04
N GLY A 575 22.28 -26.12 8.59
CA GLY A 575 22.89 -26.25 7.27
C GLY A 575 24.06 -25.27 7.05
N THR A 576 24.01 -24.47 5.97
CA THR A 576 25.01 -23.42 5.71
C THR A 576 25.00 -22.29 6.75
N GLY A 577 24.04 -22.27 7.67
CA GLY A 577 24.07 -21.41 8.85
C GLY A 577 25.24 -21.68 9.79
N LEU A 578 26.00 -22.76 9.58
CA LEU A 578 27.24 -23.06 10.30
C LEU A 578 28.39 -22.08 10.01
N VAL A 579 28.43 -21.48 8.81
CA VAL A 579 29.59 -20.70 8.31
C VAL A 579 30.07 -19.61 9.29
N PRO A 580 29.19 -18.75 9.87
CA PRO A 580 29.61 -17.73 10.83
C PRO A 580 30.32 -18.28 12.07
N PHE A 581 29.96 -19.49 12.50
CA PHE A 581 30.46 -20.08 13.73
C PHE A 581 31.80 -20.78 13.57
N LEU A 582 32.19 -21.12 12.33
CA LEU A 582 33.51 -21.69 12.06
C LEU A 582 34.62 -20.68 12.40
N ASP A 583 34.44 -19.41 12.01
CA ASP A 583 35.36 -18.34 12.40
C ASP A 583 35.37 -18.15 13.92
N LEU A 584 34.20 -18.19 14.59
CA LEU A 584 34.11 -18.06 16.04
C LEU A 584 34.95 -19.13 16.75
N VAL A 585 34.76 -20.40 16.40
CA VAL A 585 35.47 -21.52 17.02
C VAL A 585 36.97 -21.45 16.73
N TYR A 586 37.36 -21.18 15.48
CA TYR A 586 38.78 -21.07 15.13
C TYR A 586 39.48 -19.92 15.87
N ILE A 587 38.85 -18.74 15.94
CA ILE A 587 39.44 -17.57 16.60
C ILE A 587 39.48 -17.78 18.12
N ALA A 588 38.44 -18.39 18.70
CA ALA A 588 38.45 -18.78 20.10
C ALA A 588 39.63 -19.72 20.37
N TRP A 589 39.78 -20.80 19.60
CA TRP A 589 40.88 -21.74 19.77
C TRP A 589 42.27 -21.08 19.74
N LYS A 590 42.47 -20.09 18.85
CA LYS A 590 43.77 -19.41 18.72
C LYS A 590 44.04 -18.32 19.76
N ASN A 591 43.00 -17.70 20.29
CA ASN A 591 43.13 -16.46 21.07
C ASN A 591 42.46 -16.50 22.45
N LEU A 592 41.90 -17.63 22.86
CA LEU A 592 41.24 -17.74 24.15
C LEU A 592 42.27 -17.58 25.28
N PRO A 593 42.09 -16.63 26.21
CA PRO A 593 42.95 -16.52 27.38
C PRO A 593 42.83 -17.76 28.27
N GLU A 594 43.93 -18.22 28.88
CA GLU A 594 43.93 -19.40 29.76
C GLU A 594 42.92 -19.32 30.93
N LYS A 595 42.65 -18.11 31.43
CA LYS A 595 41.73 -17.83 32.53
C LYS A 595 40.36 -17.31 32.08
N SER A 596 39.99 -17.53 30.82
CA SER A 596 38.68 -17.11 30.30
C SER A 596 37.55 -17.96 30.87
N ASP A 597 36.43 -17.33 31.19
CA ASP A 597 35.17 -17.98 31.59
C ASP A 597 34.25 -18.25 30.38
N PHE A 598 34.74 -18.07 29.16
CA PHE A 598 33.99 -18.29 27.94
C PHE A 598 33.59 -19.75 27.78
N PHE A 599 32.31 -19.98 27.50
CA PHE A 599 31.80 -21.29 27.15
C PHE A 599 30.84 -21.18 25.97
N LEU A 600 30.98 -22.07 24.99
CA LEU A 600 30.15 -22.12 23.79
C LEU A 600 29.50 -23.49 23.67
N THR A 601 28.17 -23.54 23.71
CA THR A 601 27.39 -24.73 23.34
C THR A 601 26.81 -24.55 21.94
N MET A 602 27.19 -25.41 21.00
CA MET A 602 26.74 -25.38 19.61
C MET A 602 25.79 -26.53 19.31
N PHE A 603 24.67 -26.22 18.65
CA PHE A 603 23.73 -27.18 18.07
C PHE A 603 23.82 -27.06 16.55
N VAL A 604 24.40 -28.06 15.92
CA VAL A 604 24.70 -28.07 14.48
C VAL A 604 23.78 -29.07 13.80
N SER A 605 22.82 -28.58 13.02
CA SER A 605 21.75 -29.36 12.43
C SER A 605 21.89 -29.50 10.91
N PHE A 606 21.91 -30.74 10.43
CA PHE A 606 21.84 -31.10 9.01
C PHE A 606 20.74 -32.14 8.80
N LYS A 607 20.31 -32.38 7.54
CA LYS A 607 19.37 -33.48 7.27
C LYS A 607 20.07 -34.83 7.47
N THR A 608 21.18 -35.02 6.78
CA THR A 608 22.06 -36.18 6.94
C THR A 608 23.47 -35.74 7.28
N ARG A 609 24.30 -36.66 7.81
CA ARG A 609 25.73 -36.37 8.04
C ARG A 609 26.46 -36.02 6.74
N LYS A 610 26.05 -36.59 5.61
CA LYS A 610 26.63 -36.32 4.27
C LYS A 610 26.34 -34.90 3.75
N ASP A 611 25.25 -34.27 4.20
CA ASP A 611 24.98 -32.86 3.91
C ASP A 611 25.91 -31.91 4.69
N GLY A 612 26.55 -32.41 5.74
CA GLY A 612 27.44 -31.67 6.62
C GLY A 612 28.75 -31.26 5.95
N PHE A 613 29.39 -30.24 6.52
CA PHE A 613 30.75 -29.84 6.20
C PHE A 613 31.46 -29.38 7.48
N ALA A 614 32.78 -29.56 7.54
CA ALA A 614 33.61 -29.29 8.72
C ALA A 614 33.18 -30.04 10.01
N LEU A 615 32.43 -31.15 9.89
CA LEU A 615 31.94 -31.90 11.06
C LEU A 615 33.09 -32.54 11.82
N ASP A 616 34.01 -33.22 11.13
CA ASP A 616 35.16 -33.89 11.78
C ASP A 616 36.10 -32.88 12.47
N ILE A 617 36.21 -31.66 11.90
CA ILE A 617 36.91 -30.53 12.53
C ILE A 617 36.24 -30.15 13.84
N LEU A 618 34.91 -30.00 13.85
CA LEU A 618 34.17 -29.61 15.06
C LEU A 618 34.22 -30.69 16.15
N GLU A 619 34.15 -31.96 15.77
CA GLU A 619 34.33 -33.09 16.71
C GLU A 619 35.73 -33.06 17.33
N LYS A 620 36.77 -32.89 16.50
CA LYS A 620 38.14 -32.79 17.02
C LYS A 620 38.35 -31.54 17.88
N MET A 621 37.71 -30.43 17.53
CA MET A 621 37.75 -29.20 18.31
C MET A 621 37.04 -29.33 19.66
N GLN A 622 35.98 -30.14 19.76
CA GLN A 622 35.36 -30.44 21.04
C GLN A 622 36.33 -31.18 21.96
N GLU A 623 37.11 -32.13 21.44
CA GLU A 623 38.14 -32.83 22.23
C GLU A 623 39.24 -31.86 22.71
N VAL A 624 39.78 -31.04 21.81
CA VAL A 624 40.85 -30.09 22.12
C VAL A 624 40.36 -28.92 22.99
N GLY A 625 39.10 -28.53 22.83
CA GLY A 625 38.47 -27.39 23.48
C GLY A 625 37.47 -27.75 24.58
N GLU A 626 37.55 -28.96 25.17
CA GLU A 626 36.53 -29.50 26.08
C GLU A 626 36.14 -28.56 27.25
N LYS A 627 37.06 -27.67 27.65
CA LYS A 627 36.85 -26.71 28.74
C LYS A 627 35.97 -25.51 28.35
N TRP A 628 35.84 -25.21 27.06
CA TRP A 628 35.15 -24.01 26.56
C TRP A 628 34.20 -24.29 25.39
N LEU A 629 34.20 -25.50 24.81
CA LEU A 629 33.39 -25.85 23.65
C LEU A 629 32.63 -27.16 23.87
N LYS A 630 31.32 -27.12 23.59
CA LYS A 630 30.47 -28.30 23.47
C LYS A 630 29.71 -28.26 22.15
N VAL A 631 29.72 -29.34 21.39
CA VAL A 631 29.10 -29.43 20.06
C VAL A 631 28.15 -30.63 20.01
N TYR A 632 26.90 -30.35 19.68
CA TYR A 632 25.87 -31.34 19.38
C TYR A 632 25.64 -31.36 17.86
N ILE A 633 26.01 -32.47 17.21
CA ILE A 633 25.72 -32.68 15.78
C ILE A 633 24.39 -33.45 15.67
N ILE A 634 23.39 -32.80 15.08
CA ILE A 634 22.02 -33.29 15.00
C ILE A 634 21.69 -33.56 13.54
N THR A 635 21.23 -34.79 13.28
CA THR A 635 20.75 -35.21 11.96
C THR A 635 19.33 -35.76 12.08
N ASP A 636 18.64 -35.97 10.96
CA ASP A 636 17.30 -36.58 10.99
C ASP A 636 17.31 -38.01 11.57
N GLU A 637 18.46 -38.67 11.54
CA GLU A 637 18.70 -40.02 12.07
C GLU A 637 19.23 -40.04 13.51
N SER A 638 19.59 -38.89 14.09
CA SER A 638 20.18 -38.84 15.44
C SER A 638 19.14 -39.11 16.52
N LYS A 639 19.43 -40.05 17.43
CA LYS A 639 18.57 -40.33 18.62
C LYS A 639 18.40 -39.09 19.51
N ASP A 640 19.45 -38.27 19.59
CA ASP A 640 19.46 -37.04 20.38
C ASP A 640 18.43 -35.99 19.89
N LYS A 641 17.90 -36.13 18.68
CA LYS A 641 16.85 -35.26 18.14
C LYS A 641 15.58 -35.28 18.99
N GLU A 642 15.25 -36.42 19.60
CA GLU A 642 14.06 -36.58 20.45
C GLU A 642 14.20 -35.82 21.78
N PHE A 643 15.41 -35.83 22.36
CA PHE A 643 15.72 -35.20 23.65
C PHE A 643 16.32 -33.79 23.51
N LEU A 644 16.44 -33.27 22.29
CA LEU A 644 17.12 -32.01 22.02
C LEU A 644 16.51 -30.84 22.81
N SER A 645 15.19 -30.81 22.93
CA SER A 645 14.48 -29.78 23.70
C SER A 645 14.91 -29.79 25.17
N ASP A 646 15.01 -30.97 25.77
CA ASP A 646 15.40 -31.14 27.16
C ASP A 646 16.87 -30.76 27.37
N ILE A 647 17.75 -31.14 26.44
CA ILE A 647 19.17 -30.77 26.46
C ILE A 647 19.34 -29.25 26.42
N ILE A 648 18.59 -28.55 25.56
CA ILE A 648 18.66 -27.08 25.46
C ILE A 648 18.17 -26.45 26.77
N VAL A 649 17.03 -26.90 27.30
CA VAL A 649 16.47 -26.40 28.56
C VAL A 649 17.43 -26.63 29.73
N GLU A 650 18.07 -27.80 29.81
CA GLU A 650 19.08 -28.10 30.83
C GLU A 650 20.28 -27.15 30.70
N THR A 651 20.74 -26.91 29.48
CA THR A 651 21.85 -25.99 29.21
C THR A 651 21.49 -24.55 29.61
N MET A 652 20.23 -24.16 29.45
CA MET A 652 19.71 -22.84 29.85
C MET A 652 19.52 -22.67 31.37
N LYS A 653 19.63 -23.73 32.18
CA LYS A 653 19.64 -23.57 33.65
C LYS A 653 20.85 -22.80 34.16
N LYS A 654 21.96 -22.84 33.41
CA LYS A 654 23.11 -21.96 33.64
C LYS A 654 22.82 -20.58 33.05
N GLU A 655 23.41 -19.53 33.63
CA GLU A 655 23.27 -18.19 33.05
C GLU A 655 23.76 -18.19 31.59
N VAL A 656 22.89 -17.76 30.68
CA VAL A 656 23.21 -17.59 29.25
C VAL A 656 23.41 -16.11 28.98
N THR A 657 24.62 -15.77 28.53
CA THR A 657 25.03 -14.42 28.15
C THR A 657 24.36 -14.01 26.84
N GLY A 658 24.29 -14.92 25.86
CA GLY A 658 23.65 -14.68 24.58
C GLY A 658 23.43 -15.94 23.76
N ALA A 659 22.56 -15.84 22.75
CA ALA A 659 22.33 -16.90 21.78
C ALA A 659 22.41 -16.38 20.35
N TRP A 660 23.06 -17.14 19.48
CA TRP A 660 23.14 -16.87 18.04
C TRP A 660 22.42 -17.95 17.25
N ILE A 661 21.62 -17.56 16.28
CA ILE A 661 20.83 -18.49 15.48
C ILE A 661 21.03 -18.17 14.00
N CYS A 662 21.45 -19.15 13.21
CA CYS A 662 21.63 -19.01 11.78
C CYS A 662 21.24 -20.28 11.04
N GLY A 663 20.40 -20.14 10.03
CA GLY A 663 19.86 -21.24 9.26
C GLY A 663 18.67 -20.79 8.41
N PRO A 664 17.88 -21.74 7.88
CA PRO A 664 16.64 -21.43 7.19
C PRO A 664 15.67 -20.62 8.06
N SER A 665 14.79 -19.82 7.46
CA SER A 665 13.91 -18.91 8.23
C SER A 665 13.00 -19.61 9.24
N GLY A 666 12.49 -20.81 8.91
CA GLY A 666 11.72 -21.63 9.83
C GLY A 666 12.55 -22.08 11.04
N TYR A 667 13.80 -22.51 10.80
CA TYR A 667 14.76 -22.88 11.85
C TYR A 667 15.05 -21.69 12.77
N ASN A 668 15.36 -20.54 12.18
CA ASN A 668 15.67 -19.32 12.93
C ASN A 668 14.53 -18.91 13.87
N ARG A 669 13.29 -18.88 13.36
CA ARG A 669 12.13 -18.49 14.16
C ARG A 669 11.76 -19.53 15.20
N HIS A 670 11.82 -20.82 14.86
CA HIS A 670 11.56 -21.90 15.81
C HIS A 670 12.46 -21.79 17.05
N TYR A 671 13.79 -21.70 16.87
CA TYR A 671 14.70 -21.61 18.01
C TYR A 671 14.63 -20.26 18.73
N ALA A 672 14.41 -19.14 18.01
CA ALA A 672 14.22 -17.85 18.67
C ALA A 672 12.99 -17.88 19.59
N ASP A 673 11.85 -18.38 19.11
CA ASP A 673 10.63 -18.50 19.89
C ASP A 673 10.78 -19.53 21.03
N PHE A 674 11.47 -20.66 20.77
CA PHE A 674 11.75 -21.68 21.78
C PHE A 674 12.57 -21.12 22.94
N LEU A 675 13.65 -20.39 22.67
CA LEU A 675 14.51 -19.81 23.71
C LEU A 675 13.75 -18.76 24.54
N VAL A 676 12.96 -17.90 23.88
CA VAL A 676 12.13 -16.90 24.58
C VAL A 676 11.07 -17.58 25.46
N LYS A 677 10.39 -18.60 24.94
CA LYS A 677 9.38 -19.37 25.70
C LYS A 677 9.97 -20.04 26.94
N ASN A 678 11.24 -20.43 26.90
CA ASN A 678 11.97 -21.06 28.00
C ASN A 678 12.78 -20.05 28.86
N GLY A 679 12.52 -18.75 28.73
CA GLY A 679 13.01 -17.74 29.68
C GLY A 679 14.25 -16.94 29.26
N LEU A 680 14.80 -17.14 28.05
CA LEU A 680 15.88 -16.27 27.56
C LEU A 680 15.30 -14.95 27.05
N ASP A 681 15.83 -13.82 27.53
CA ASP A 681 15.44 -12.50 27.02
C ASP A 681 15.70 -12.40 25.51
N LYS A 682 14.68 -11.99 24.74
CA LYS A 682 14.77 -11.75 23.28
C LYS A 682 15.95 -10.84 22.92
N ASN A 683 16.30 -9.89 23.78
CA ASN A 683 17.41 -8.96 23.57
C ASN A 683 18.80 -9.64 23.60
N LYS A 684 18.89 -10.85 24.14
CA LYS A 684 20.11 -11.69 24.17
C LYS A 684 20.22 -12.59 22.94
N ILE A 685 19.21 -12.59 22.05
CA ILE A 685 19.16 -13.46 20.87
C ILE A 685 19.50 -12.66 19.62
N ILE A 686 20.44 -13.14 18.82
CA ILE A 686 20.79 -12.58 17.52
C ILE A 686 20.48 -13.62 16.43
N VAL A 687 19.58 -13.23 15.52
CA VAL A 687 19.20 -14.02 14.35
C VAL A 687 19.95 -13.49 13.12
N MET A 688 20.76 -14.35 12.49
CA MET A 688 21.56 -14.02 11.30
C MET A 688 20.85 -14.32 10.00
#